data_AF-A0A6G4XN68-F1
#
_entry.id   AF-A0A6G4XN68-F1
#
_cell.length_a   1.000
_cell.length_b   1.000
_cell.length_c   1.000
_cell.angle_alpha   90.00
_cell.angle_beta   90.00
_cell.angle_gamma   90.00
#
_symmetry.space_group_name_H-M   'P 1'
#
loop_
_entity.id
_entity.type
_entity.pdbx_description
1 polymer ?
#
loop_
_entity_poly.entity_id
_entity_poly.type
_entity_poly.pdbx_seq_one_letter_code
_entity_poly.pdbx_strand_id
1 'polypeptide(L)'
;MSSENEQPGSDAQDAAPEQLALIRETVRQAKVPRAKPRTWRGAELAPELPVARVLVDKGVLHLDRYFDYAVPADLDADAQPGVRVRVRFGAGRSRVQGGRREGGGLISGYLIERIAESDYTGPLAALAQVVSPEPVLSPELLGLARAVADRYAGSLADVLTLAIPPRNARAESKVSPPAPPAPAKPEAGTWGRYGQGPAFLESLASGGAPRAVWNALPGPHWSEELARAVAATLASGRGALVVVPDGKTASRVDAALTAVLGEGRHALLTADAGPQKRYAEWLAVRRGSVRAVVGTRAAMFAPVQNLGLVAIWDDGDGNHSELHAPQPHARDVLLLRAAHDKCAFLLGSWSCTVEAAQLVESGWAKPLVADREQVRIAAPLVRTVGDTDVARDGAARAARLPSLAWQVAKEGLTRGPVLVQVPRRGYVPRLACERCREPARCKECAGPLEAQDAGPLHCAWCGRTEGQWHCPECGSFKLRAQIVGARRTAEELGRAFPSVPVRTSGREHILESVPDQPSLVVSTPGAEPVAEGGYAAALLLDGWTMLGRPDLRAAEDALRRWIGASSLVRGQGDGGTVVVVGEPTQRPVQALVRWDPVGHAVRELSERAELGFPPVSRMAAVSGRPEAVAEFLAGAELPADAEVLGPVPLPMTDPSRPKRTGAAPVGEQWERALVRVRPGSGAALAAALKAAQAGRMARGAGVSAGESGVRIRIDPPDIG
;
A
#
# COMPACT_ATOMS: atom_id res chain seq x y z
N MET A 1 73.12 -20.56 28.85
CA MET A 1 73.32 -19.42 29.78
C MET A 1 72.10 -18.54 29.59
N SER A 2 71.09 -18.73 30.44
CA SER A 2 70.76 -17.82 31.57
C SER A 2 70.37 -16.44 31.03
N SER A 3 69.25 -15.81 31.37
CA SER A 3 68.12 -16.08 32.25
C SER A 3 67.36 -14.75 32.20
N GLU A 4 66.07 -14.74 31.88
CA GLU A 4 65.12 -13.72 32.35
C GLU A 4 63.70 -14.13 31.94
N ASN A 5 62.98 -14.63 32.94
CA ASN A 5 61.57 -14.92 32.95
C ASN A 5 60.87 -13.66 33.50
N GLU A 6 60.06 -13.00 32.69
CA GLU A 6 59.01 -12.10 33.20
C GLU A 6 57.71 -12.37 32.44
N GLN A 7 56.81 -13.10 33.11
CA GLN A 7 55.38 -13.12 32.80
C GLN A 7 54.74 -11.90 33.47
N PRO A 8 53.93 -11.10 32.77
CA PRO A 8 53.01 -10.19 33.43
C PRO A 8 51.80 -10.97 33.95
N GLY A 9 51.51 -10.73 35.22
CA GLY A 9 50.45 -11.37 35.99
C GLY A 9 49.03 -11.09 35.51
N SER A 10 48.15 -11.89 36.07
CA SER A 10 46.71 -11.94 35.90
C SER A 10 45.99 -10.68 36.39
N ASP A 11 45.61 -9.80 35.47
CA ASP A 11 44.56 -8.81 35.72
C ASP A 11 43.21 -9.36 35.22
N ALA A 12 42.59 -10.19 36.06
CA ALA A 12 41.21 -10.62 35.91
C ALA A 12 40.50 -10.46 37.25
N GLN A 13 40.34 -9.23 37.73
CA GLN A 13 39.66 -9.00 39.01
C GLN A 13 38.75 -7.77 39.15
N ASP A 14 38.40 -7.03 38.08
CA ASP A 14 37.53 -5.84 38.22
C ASP A 14 36.21 -5.82 37.41
N ALA A 15 35.79 -6.94 36.79
CA ALA A 15 34.49 -7.02 36.09
C ALA A 15 33.36 -7.70 36.89
N ALA A 16 33.63 -8.13 38.13
CA ALA A 16 32.68 -8.86 38.97
C ALA A 16 31.66 -8.02 39.79
N PRO A 17 31.86 -6.73 40.13
CA PRO A 17 30.91 -6.03 41.02
C PRO A 17 29.56 -5.68 40.37
N GLU A 18 29.55 -5.25 39.10
CA GLU A 18 28.34 -4.78 38.41
C GLU A 18 27.42 -5.93 37.96
N GLN A 19 28.00 -7.05 37.52
CA GLN A 19 27.22 -8.24 37.17
C GLN A 19 26.56 -8.86 38.40
N LEU A 20 27.23 -8.87 39.55
CA LEU A 20 26.64 -9.29 40.82
C LEU A 20 25.59 -8.30 41.35
N ALA A 21 25.73 -7.00 41.06
CA ALA A 21 24.72 -5.99 41.39
C ALA A 21 23.45 -6.16 40.55
N LEU A 22 23.58 -6.37 39.24
CA LEU A 22 22.47 -6.68 38.32
C LEU A 22 21.78 -8.01 38.69
N ILE A 23 22.55 -9.06 39.05
CA ILE A 23 21.98 -10.32 39.52
C ILE A 23 21.29 -10.14 40.88
N ARG A 24 21.87 -9.37 41.81
CA ARG A 24 21.23 -9.06 43.11
C ARG A 24 19.99 -8.20 42.97
N GLU A 25 19.94 -7.30 41.98
CA GLU A 25 18.78 -6.47 41.67
C GLU A 25 17.68 -7.28 40.96
N THR A 26 18.05 -8.20 40.07
CA THR A 26 17.14 -9.18 39.45
C THR A 26 16.59 -10.17 40.50
N VAL A 27 17.43 -10.62 41.43
CA VAL A 27 17.03 -11.48 42.57
C VAL A 27 16.22 -10.69 43.61
N ARG A 28 16.42 -9.37 43.75
CA ARG A 28 15.58 -8.49 44.58
C ARG A 28 14.21 -8.25 43.94
N GLN A 29 14.14 -8.06 42.62
CA GLN A 29 12.89 -7.98 41.87
C GLN A 29 12.12 -9.30 41.90
N ALA A 30 12.82 -10.44 41.87
CA ALA A 30 12.22 -11.77 42.05
C ALA A 30 11.75 -12.06 43.50
N LYS A 31 12.21 -11.28 44.49
CA LYS A 31 11.84 -11.40 45.92
C LYS A 31 10.75 -10.43 46.36
N VAL A 32 10.21 -9.59 45.47
CA VAL A 32 8.99 -8.82 45.76
C VAL A 32 7.82 -9.80 45.79
N PRO A 33 7.03 -9.90 46.88
CA PRO A 33 5.93 -10.84 46.94
C PRO A 33 4.91 -10.52 45.84
N ARG A 34 4.84 -11.41 44.84
CA ARG A 34 3.84 -11.37 43.77
C ARG A 34 2.48 -11.60 44.40
N ALA A 35 1.59 -10.62 44.26
CA ALA A 35 0.30 -10.67 44.94
C ALA A 35 -0.61 -11.71 44.26
N LYS A 36 -1.22 -12.61 45.04
CA LYS A 36 -2.35 -13.42 44.55
C LYS A 36 -3.41 -12.45 44.01
N PRO A 37 -3.95 -12.67 42.79
CA PRO A 37 -4.96 -11.79 42.23
C PRO A 37 -6.17 -11.74 43.17
N ARG A 38 -6.46 -10.57 43.74
CA ARG A 38 -7.66 -10.35 44.58
C ARG A 38 -8.71 -9.68 43.73
N THR A 39 -9.81 -10.38 43.47
CA THR A 39 -11.05 -9.78 42.95
C THR A 39 -11.77 -9.04 44.06
N TRP A 40 -12.43 -7.94 43.70
CA TRP A 40 -13.32 -7.25 44.61
C TRP A 40 -14.64 -8.03 44.74
N ARG A 41 -15.09 -8.25 46.00
CA ARG A 41 -16.27 -9.04 46.46
C ARG A 41 -16.16 -10.57 46.49
N GLY A 42 -14.97 -11.17 46.48
CA GLY A 42 -14.87 -12.63 46.62
C GLY A 42 -15.60 -13.40 45.51
N ALA A 43 -15.76 -12.77 44.33
CA ALA A 43 -16.16 -13.49 43.13
C ALA A 43 -15.11 -14.57 42.87
N GLU A 44 -15.57 -15.81 42.78
CA GLU A 44 -14.70 -16.94 42.50
C GLU A 44 -13.93 -16.68 41.23
N LEU A 45 -12.61 -16.85 41.33
CA LEU A 45 -11.71 -16.74 40.20
C LEU A 45 -11.69 -18.05 39.45
N ALA A 46 -11.35 -17.96 38.16
CA ALA A 46 -10.98 -19.15 37.42
C ALA A 46 -9.90 -19.95 38.20
N PRO A 47 -10.05 -21.26 38.33
CA PRO A 47 -9.15 -22.09 39.14
C PRO A 47 -7.74 -22.14 38.56
N GLU A 48 -7.63 -22.05 37.23
CA GLU A 48 -6.37 -22.03 36.50
C GLU A 48 -6.19 -20.71 35.75
N LEU A 49 -4.97 -20.19 35.73
CA LEU A 49 -4.60 -18.96 35.02
C LEU A 49 -5.61 -17.80 35.24
N PRO A 50 -5.84 -17.37 36.49
CA PRO A 50 -6.91 -16.42 36.87
C PRO A 50 -6.70 -14.98 36.39
N VAL A 51 -5.59 -14.68 35.71
CA VAL A 51 -5.28 -13.35 35.21
C VAL A 51 -5.32 -13.36 33.69
N ALA A 52 -6.16 -12.50 33.11
CA ALA A 52 -6.20 -12.22 31.68
C ALA A 52 -5.40 -10.97 31.36
N ARG A 53 -4.48 -11.09 30.41
CA ARG A 53 -3.75 -9.96 29.85
C ARG A 53 -4.51 -9.46 28.62
N VAL A 54 -5.02 -8.23 28.68
CA VAL A 54 -5.93 -7.66 27.69
C VAL A 54 -5.28 -6.49 26.97
N LEU A 55 -5.34 -6.50 25.64
CA LEU A 55 -5.12 -5.31 24.83
C LEU A 55 -6.45 -4.55 24.73
N VAL A 56 -6.47 -3.32 25.20
CA VAL A 56 -7.65 -2.45 25.10
C VAL A 56 -7.68 -1.82 23.71
N ASP A 57 -8.83 -1.88 23.05
CA ASP A 57 -9.04 -1.35 21.70
C ASP A 57 -9.21 0.18 21.74
N LYS A 58 -8.11 0.85 22.06
CA LYS A 58 -7.99 2.30 22.10
C LYS A 58 -6.69 2.66 21.41
N GLY A 59 -6.80 3.09 20.15
CA GLY A 59 -5.71 3.45 19.21
C GLY A 59 -4.84 4.63 19.62
N VAL A 60 -4.43 4.68 20.89
CA VAL A 60 -3.66 5.76 21.47
C VAL A 60 -2.31 5.20 21.89
N LEU A 61 -1.23 5.74 21.32
CA LEU A 61 0.12 5.16 21.43
C LEU A 61 0.62 5.00 22.88
N HIS A 62 0.31 5.93 23.79
CA HIS A 62 0.71 5.81 25.19
C HIS A 62 -0.02 4.68 25.96
N LEU A 63 -1.02 4.05 25.32
CA LEU A 63 -1.76 2.89 25.83
C LEU A 63 -1.48 1.62 25.03
N ASP A 64 -0.50 1.62 24.12
CA ASP A 64 -0.08 0.44 23.33
C ASP A 64 0.71 -0.56 24.18
N ARG A 65 0.04 -1.10 25.20
CA ARG A 65 0.51 -2.12 26.12
C ARG A 65 -0.65 -3.00 26.56
N TYR A 66 -0.33 -4.08 27.24
CA TYR A 66 -1.34 -4.94 27.83
C TYR A 66 -1.70 -4.52 29.26
N PHE A 67 -2.93 -4.82 29.65
CA PHE A 67 -3.47 -4.53 30.97
C PHE A 67 -4.01 -5.82 31.59
N ASP A 68 -3.68 -6.04 32.86
CA ASP A 68 -4.06 -7.26 33.57
C ASP A 68 -5.45 -7.10 34.20
N TYR A 69 -6.27 -8.13 34.03
CA TYR A 69 -7.62 -8.25 34.58
C TYR A 69 -7.78 -9.61 35.25
N ALA A 70 -8.61 -9.68 36.28
CA ALA A 70 -8.99 -10.95 36.88
C ALA A 70 -10.07 -11.65 36.02
N VAL A 71 -9.98 -12.97 35.89
CA VAL A 71 -10.95 -13.82 35.18
C VAL A 71 -11.94 -14.40 36.19
N PRO A 72 -13.22 -13.99 36.16
CA PRO A 72 -14.29 -14.62 36.93
C PRO A 72 -14.48 -16.10 36.54
N ALA A 73 -14.80 -16.96 37.50
CA ALA A 73 -15.01 -18.40 37.28
C ALA A 73 -16.12 -18.70 36.27
N ASP A 74 -17.18 -17.88 36.22
CA ASP A 74 -18.28 -18.00 35.26
C ASP A 74 -17.87 -17.67 33.81
N LEU A 75 -16.76 -16.94 33.64
CA LEU A 75 -16.19 -16.64 32.32
C LEU A 75 -15.03 -17.55 31.95
N ASP A 76 -14.63 -18.49 32.80
CA ASP A 76 -13.40 -19.28 32.64
C ASP A 76 -13.35 -20.05 31.31
N ALA A 77 -14.44 -20.73 30.97
CA ALA A 77 -14.53 -21.53 29.74
C ALA A 77 -14.44 -20.66 28.48
N ASP A 78 -15.11 -19.51 28.46
CA ASP A 78 -15.22 -18.64 27.28
C ASP A 78 -14.05 -17.65 27.15
N ALA A 79 -13.42 -17.26 28.25
CA ALA A 79 -12.32 -16.31 28.29
C ALA A 79 -11.02 -16.99 27.85
N GLN A 80 -10.91 -17.30 26.56
CA GLN A 80 -9.72 -17.90 25.96
C GLN A 80 -8.86 -16.87 25.21
N PRO A 81 -7.54 -17.11 25.03
CA PRO A 81 -6.70 -16.26 24.18
C PRO A 81 -7.30 -16.07 22.79
N GLY A 82 -7.29 -14.82 22.31
CA GLY A 82 -7.78 -14.42 21.00
C GLY A 82 -9.25 -13.98 20.96
N VAL A 83 -10.01 -14.12 22.05
CA VAL A 83 -11.42 -13.72 22.10
C VAL A 83 -11.60 -12.21 22.31
N ARG A 84 -12.75 -11.69 21.87
CA ARG A 84 -13.15 -10.31 22.14
C ARG A 84 -13.71 -10.20 23.55
N VAL A 85 -13.23 -9.22 24.31
CA VAL A 85 -13.67 -8.95 25.69
C VAL A 85 -14.14 -7.51 25.83
N ARG A 86 -14.93 -7.24 26.86
CA ARG A 86 -15.19 -5.88 27.35
C ARG A 86 -14.60 -5.72 28.73
N VAL A 87 -13.95 -4.59 28.95
CA VAL A 87 -13.30 -4.25 30.20
C VAL A 87 -13.64 -2.82 30.61
N ARG A 88 -13.71 -2.57 31.92
CA ARG A 88 -13.80 -1.20 32.44
C ARG A 88 -12.42 -0.55 32.40
N PHE A 89 -12.32 0.61 31.76
CA PHE A 89 -11.07 1.32 31.58
C PHE A 89 -11.23 2.83 31.74
N GLY A 90 -10.20 3.51 32.26
CA GLY A 90 -10.18 4.97 32.36
C GLY A 90 -10.78 5.58 33.64
N ALA A 91 -10.96 4.81 34.72
CA ALA A 91 -11.20 5.41 36.04
C ALA A 91 -9.93 6.13 36.49
N GLY A 92 -9.96 7.46 36.62
CA GLY A 92 -8.84 8.23 37.16
C GLY A 92 -8.48 7.79 38.59
N ARG A 93 -7.23 8.04 39.02
CA ARG A 93 -6.74 7.71 40.37
C ARG A 93 -7.58 8.33 41.49
N SER A 94 -8.24 9.46 41.22
CA SER A 94 -9.08 10.22 42.17
C SER A 94 -10.49 9.65 42.38
N ARG A 95 -10.94 8.67 41.58
CA ARG A 95 -12.22 7.96 41.79
C ARG A 95 -12.02 6.56 42.35
N VAL A 96 -11.01 6.40 43.18
CA VAL A 96 -10.78 5.17 43.95
C VAL A 96 -11.42 5.34 45.33
N GLN A 97 -12.67 4.90 45.50
CA GLN A 97 -13.36 4.92 46.80
C GLN A 97 -13.42 3.49 47.36
N GLY A 98 -12.82 3.23 48.54
CA GLY A 98 -12.82 1.90 49.16
C GLY A 98 -12.13 0.80 48.32
N GLY A 99 -11.09 1.15 47.55
CA GLY A 99 -10.42 0.22 46.62
C GLY A 99 -11.15 -0.01 45.29
N ARG A 100 -12.31 0.61 45.09
CA ARG A 100 -13.09 0.58 43.84
C ARG A 100 -12.57 1.65 42.89
N ARG A 101 -11.96 1.28 41.76
CA ARG A 101 -11.87 2.21 40.61
C ARG A 101 -13.27 2.35 40.03
N GLU A 102 -13.98 3.35 40.53
CA GLU A 102 -15.39 3.56 40.22
C GLU A 102 -15.55 4.61 39.14
N GLY A 103 -16.07 4.20 37.99
CA GLY A 103 -16.05 5.02 36.77
C GLY A 103 -15.02 4.50 35.77
N GLY A 104 -15.06 5.06 34.56
CA GLY A 104 -14.39 4.48 33.39
C GLY A 104 -15.39 3.82 32.45
N GLY A 105 -15.22 4.03 31.16
CA GLY A 105 -16.10 3.48 30.13
C GLY A 105 -15.89 1.98 29.95
N LEU A 106 -16.92 1.29 29.46
CA LEU A 106 -16.82 -0.11 29.06
C LEU A 106 -16.26 -0.19 27.63
N ILE A 107 -14.98 -0.52 27.51
CA ILE A 107 -14.23 -0.51 26.24
C ILE A 107 -14.04 -1.95 25.75
N SER A 108 -14.03 -2.14 24.44
CA SER A 108 -13.68 -3.40 23.80
C SER A 108 -12.18 -3.68 23.90
N GLY A 109 -11.81 -4.94 23.79
CA GLY A 109 -10.42 -5.37 23.73
C GLY A 109 -10.30 -6.82 23.30
N TYR A 110 -9.06 -7.29 23.26
CA TYR A 110 -8.73 -8.68 22.95
C TYR A 110 -8.00 -9.30 24.12
N LEU A 111 -8.41 -10.51 24.52
CA LEU A 111 -7.66 -11.32 25.47
C LEU A 111 -6.43 -11.86 24.74
N ILE A 112 -5.23 -11.49 25.19
CA ILE A 112 -3.97 -11.86 24.55
C ILE A 112 -3.46 -13.19 25.09
N GLU A 113 -3.43 -13.32 26.41
CA GLU A 113 -3.00 -14.53 27.10
C GLU A 113 -3.60 -14.60 28.51
N ARG A 114 -3.52 -15.78 29.14
CA ARG A 114 -3.86 -15.98 30.54
C ARG A 114 -2.64 -16.43 31.31
N ILE A 115 -2.47 -15.88 32.50
CA ILE A 115 -1.30 -16.11 33.37
C ILE A 115 -1.75 -16.42 34.80
N ALA A 116 -0.88 -17.08 35.55
CA ALA A 116 -1.15 -17.45 36.95
C ALA A 116 -1.06 -16.26 37.91
N GLU A 117 -0.12 -15.35 37.66
CA GLU A 117 0.24 -14.24 38.53
C GLU A 117 0.40 -12.95 37.72
N SER A 118 0.13 -11.81 38.34
CA SER A 118 0.35 -10.47 37.75
C SER A 118 1.51 -9.78 38.47
N ASP A 119 2.32 -9.03 37.72
CA ASP A 119 3.34 -8.13 38.29
C ASP A 119 2.70 -6.88 38.93
N TYR A 120 1.40 -6.64 38.71
CA TYR A 120 0.66 -5.55 39.33
C TYR A 120 0.31 -5.89 40.78
N THR A 121 0.77 -5.05 41.70
CA THR A 121 0.62 -5.26 43.15
C THR A 121 -0.72 -4.81 43.72
N GLY A 122 -1.54 -4.11 42.93
CA GLY A 122 -2.87 -3.63 43.34
C GLY A 122 -4.00 -4.62 43.04
N PRO A 123 -5.25 -4.31 43.43
CA PRO A 123 -6.41 -5.13 43.07
C PRO A 123 -6.69 -5.07 41.57
N LEU A 124 -6.86 -6.24 40.95
CA LEU A 124 -7.21 -6.35 39.54
C LEU A 124 -8.71 -6.09 39.35
N ALA A 125 -9.05 -5.34 38.30
CA ALA A 125 -10.43 -5.26 37.86
C ALA A 125 -10.83 -6.61 37.23
N ALA A 126 -12.05 -7.07 37.46
CA ALA A 126 -12.58 -8.25 36.79
C ALA A 126 -12.86 -7.96 35.30
N LEU A 127 -12.69 -8.96 34.44
CA LEU A 127 -13.26 -8.95 33.10
C LEU A 127 -14.77 -8.71 33.21
N ALA A 128 -15.30 -7.76 32.42
CA ALA A 128 -16.71 -7.42 32.51
C ALA A 128 -17.57 -8.34 31.64
N GLN A 129 -17.05 -8.78 30.50
CA GLN A 129 -17.76 -9.66 29.55
C GLN A 129 -16.79 -10.29 28.55
N VAL A 130 -17.02 -11.55 28.19
CA VAL A 130 -16.54 -12.14 26.93
C VAL A 130 -17.62 -11.91 25.87
N VAL A 131 -17.29 -11.21 24.78
CA VAL A 131 -18.28 -10.83 23.75
C VAL A 131 -18.72 -12.05 22.93
N SER A 132 -17.79 -12.96 22.71
CA SER A 132 -17.99 -14.25 22.04
C SER A 132 -16.80 -15.16 22.35
N PRO A 133 -17.01 -16.48 22.52
CA PRO A 133 -15.91 -17.44 22.68
C PRO A 133 -15.13 -17.69 21.38
N GLU A 134 -15.53 -17.12 20.23
CA GLU A 134 -14.81 -17.27 18.97
C GLU A 134 -13.41 -16.60 19.02
N PRO A 135 -12.30 -17.36 18.91
CA PRO A 135 -10.94 -16.83 18.98
C PRO A 135 -10.52 -16.21 17.64
N VAL A 136 -10.83 -14.92 17.48
CA VAL A 136 -10.57 -14.18 16.24
C VAL A 136 -9.12 -13.72 16.09
N LEU A 137 -8.42 -13.45 17.18
CA LEU A 137 -7.03 -13.02 17.13
C LEU A 137 -6.10 -14.24 17.35
N SER A 138 -5.50 -14.75 16.28
CA SER A 138 -4.50 -15.82 16.39
C SER A 138 -3.13 -15.26 16.81
N PRO A 139 -2.24 -16.08 17.38
CA PRO A 139 -0.87 -15.67 17.72
C PRO A 139 -0.09 -15.13 16.51
N GLU A 140 -0.28 -15.73 15.33
CA GLU A 140 0.38 -15.31 14.09
C GLU A 140 -0.11 -13.93 13.65
N LEU A 141 -1.42 -13.69 13.72
CA LEU A 141 -2.00 -12.38 13.38
C LEU A 141 -1.57 -11.31 14.38
N LEU A 142 -1.48 -11.66 15.68
CA LEU A 142 -0.96 -10.76 16.72
C LEU A 142 0.50 -10.37 16.45
N GLY A 143 1.36 -11.35 16.12
CA GLY A 143 2.76 -11.12 15.76
C GLY A 143 2.91 -10.23 14.54
N LEU A 144 2.16 -10.50 13.47
CA LEU A 144 2.12 -9.66 12.28
C LEU A 144 1.63 -8.24 12.60
N ALA A 145 0.53 -8.10 13.34
CA ALA A 145 -0.03 -6.80 13.68
C ALA A 145 0.93 -5.96 14.53
N ARG A 146 1.68 -6.60 15.44
CA ARG A 146 2.74 -5.95 16.22
C ARG A 146 3.88 -5.48 15.31
N ALA A 147 4.38 -6.34 14.42
CA ALA A 147 5.44 -5.97 13.48
C ALA A 147 5.04 -4.81 12.56
N VAL A 148 3.78 -4.76 12.11
CA VAL A 148 3.24 -3.65 11.32
C VAL A 148 3.14 -2.37 12.16
N ALA A 149 2.62 -2.46 13.38
CA ALA A 149 2.52 -1.31 14.29
C ALA A 149 3.90 -0.70 14.54
N ASP A 150 4.90 -1.54 14.80
CA ASP A 150 6.26 -1.06 15.08
C ASP A 150 6.95 -0.50 13.84
N ARG A 151 6.77 -1.12 12.66
CA ARG A 151 7.30 -0.61 11.38
C ARG A 151 6.77 0.78 11.03
N TYR A 152 5.49 1.04 11.29
CA TYR A 152 4.80 2.28 10.90
C TYR A 152 4.63 3.28 12.05
N ALA A 153 5.35 3.11 13.16
CA ALA A 153 5.22 3.97 14.35
C ALA A 153 3.77 4.08 14.89
N GLY A 154 2.98 3.03 14.70
CA GLY A 154 1.56 2.91 15.06
C GLY A 154 1.31 2.16 16.36
N SER A 155 0.03 2.10 16.76
CA SER A 155 -0.44 1.25 17.87
C SER A 155 -0.88 -0.12 17.37
N LEU A 156 -0.76 -1.16 18.20
CA LEU A 156 -1.30 -2.48 17.87
C LEU A 156 -2.82 -2.46 17.70
N ALA A 157 -3.53 -1.66 18.52
CA ALA A 157 -4.98 -1.54 18.46
C ALA A 157 -5.47 -1.00 17.11
N ASP A 158 -4.79 0.01 16.55
CA ASP A 158 -5.11 0.54 15.22
C ASP A 158 -4.95 -0.53 14.14
N VAL A 159 -3.85 -1.29 14.17
CA VAL A 159 -3.60 -2.36 13.21
C VAL A 159 -4.64 -3.48 13.34
N LEU A 160 -5.02 -3.86 14.56
CA LEU A 160 -6.04 -4.89 14.78
C LEU A 160 -7.43 -4.45 14.31
N THR A 161 -7.74 -3.15 14.39
CA THR A 161 -8.99 -2.58 13.82
C THR A 161 -9.04 -2.75 12.30
N LEU A 162 -7.89 -2.68 11.63
CA LEU A 162 -7.78 -2.95 10.20
C LEU A 162 -7.83 -4.45 9.88
N ALA A 163 -7.21 -5.27 10.73
CA ALA A 163 -7.04 -6.70 10.51
C ALA A 163 -8.28 -7.56 10.80
N ILE A 164 -9.06 -7.17 11.82
CA ILE A 164 -10.17 -7.97 12.33
C ILE A 164 -11.50 -7.24 12.02
N PRO A 165 -12.35 -7.81 11.15
CA PRO A 165 -13.65 -7.22 10.85
C PRO A 165 -14.56 -7.12 12.10
N PRO A 166 -15.48 -6.14 12.14
CA PRO A 166 -16.49 -6.05 13.17
C PRO A 166 -17.33 -7.33 13.27
N ARG A 167 -17.68 -7.72 14.50
CA ARG A 167 -18.44 -8.94 14.75
C ARG A 167 -19.82 -8.88 14.10
N ASN A 168 -20.21 -9.98 13.46
CA ASN A 168 -21.60 -10.24 13.06
C ASN A 168 -22.08 -11.57 13.66
N ALA A 169 -22.99 -11.49 14.65
CA ALA A 169 -23.46 -12.65 15.40
C ALA A 169 -24.12 -13.74 14.52
N ARG A 170 -24.88 -13.33 13.49
CA ARG A 170 -25.56 -14.27 12.57
C ARG A 170 -24.59 -15.04 11.67
N ALA A 171 -23.46 -14.42 11.31
CA ALA A 171 -22.40 -15.11 10.57
C ALA A 171 -21.61 -16.05 11.48
N GLU A 172 -21.33 -15.63 12.73
CA GLU A 172 -20.60 -16.43 13.72
C GLU A 172 -21.31 -17.72 14.11
N SER A 173 -22.64 -17.65 14.26
CA SER A 173 -23.47 -18.80 14.64
C SER A 173 -23.55 -19.88 13.55
N LYS A 174 -23.12 -19.59 12.32
CA LYS A 174 -23.06 -20.59 11.25
C LYS A 174 -21.83 -21.44 11.42
N VAL A 175 -22.01 -22.76 11.42
CA VAL A 175 -20.92 -23.72 11.38
C VAL A 175 -20.23 -23.64 10.02
N SER A 176 -18.90 -23.57 10.03
CA SER A 176 -18.12 -23.58 8.79
C SER A 176 -17.90 -25.03 8.33
N PRO A 177 -18.02 -25.33 7.03
CA PRO A 177 -17.83 -26.69 6.53
C PRO A 177 -16.38 -27.16 6.74
N PRO A 178 -16.10 -28.48 6.73
CA PRO A 178 -14.72 -28.95 6.75
C PRO A 178 -13.96 -28.45 5.52
N ALA A 179 -12.65 -28.30 5.66
CA ALA A 179 -11.79 -27.89 4.55
C ALA A 179 -11.88 -28.90 3.40
N PRO A 180 -11.98 -28.45 2.12
CA PRO A 180 -11.93 -29.35 0.99
C PRO A 180 -10.56 -30.05 0.92
N PRO A 181 -10.50 -31.25 0.32
CA PRO A 181 -9.24 -31.93 0.08
C PRO A 181 -8.32 -31.06 -0.79
N ALA A 182 -7.01 -31.24 -0.63
CA ALA A 182 -6.02 -30.55 -1.44
C ALA A 182 -6.28 -30.82 -2.94
N PRO A 183 -6.25 -29.79 -3.81
CA PRO A 183 -6.38 -29.99 -5.23
C PRO A 183 -5.17 -30.76 -5.77
N ALA A 184 -5.32 -31.36 -6.96
CA ALA A 184 -4.17 -31.88 -7.69
C ALA A 184 -3.22 -30.75 -8.07
N LYS A 185 -1.93 -31.08 -8.21
CA LYS A 185 -0.92 -30.15 -8.72
C LYS A 185 -1.34 -29.68 -10.13
N PRO A 186 -1.39 -28.36 -10.39
CA PRO A 186 -1.74 -27.85 -11.71
C PRO A 186 -0.59 -28.05 -12.69
N GLU A 187 -0.93 -28.23 -13.97
CA GLU A 187 0.04 -28.07 -15.06
C GLU A 187 0.54 -26.63 -15.13
N ALA A 188 1.75 -26.45 -15.68
CA ALA A 188 2.37 -25.12 -15.80
C ALA A 188 1.52 -24.16 -16.66
N GLY A 189 0.90 -24.64 -17.74
CA GLY A 189 0.11 -23.81 -18.65
C GLY A 189 0.89 -22.60 -19.15
N THR A 190 0.30 -21.41 -19.07
CA THR A 190 0.91 -20.15 -19.53
C THR A 190 2.15 -19.74 -18.74
N TRP A 191 2.41 -20.33 -17.57
CA TRP A 191 3.69 -20.15 -16.86
C TRP A 191 4.89 -20.65 -17.68
N GLY A 192 4.69 -21.56 -18.64
CA GLY A 192 5.75 -22.02 -19.54
C GLY A 192 6.36 -20.91 -20.41
N ARG A 193 5.70 -19.75 -20.54
CA ARG A 193 6.22 -18.58 -21.25
C ARG A 193 7.34 -17.85 -20.50
N TYR A 194 7.52 -18.15 -19.21
CA TYR A 194 8.56 -17.58 -18.37
C TYR A 194 9.62 -18.64 -18.12
N GLY A 195 10.90 -18.30 -18.31
CA GLY A 195 11.99 -19.30 -18.26
C GLY A 195 12.05 -20.07 -16.94
N GLN A 196 11.65 -19.45 -15.82
CA GLN A 196 11.60 -20.07 -14.49
C GLN A 196 10.18 -20.34 -13.97
N GLY A 197 9.15 -20.16 -14.81
CA GLY A 197 7.75 -20.32 -14.41
C GLY A 197 7.39 -21.74 -13.95
N PRO A 198 7.72 -22.79 -14.72
CA PRO A 198 7.46 -24.17 -14.29
C PRO A 198 8.18 -24.53 -12.99
N ALA A 199 9.43 -24.12 -12.82
CA ALA A 199 10.21 -24.37 -11.60
C ALA A 199 9.64 -23.63 -10.38
N PHE A 200 9.13 -22.41 -10.57
CA PHE A 200 8.43 -21.66 -9.52
C PHE A 200 7.18 -22.41 -9.04
N LEU A 201 6.34 -22.88 -9.96
CA LEU A 201 5.15 -23.67 -9.63
C LEU A 201 5.49 -25.01 -8.97
N GLU A 202 6.53 -25.70 -9.45
CA GLU A 202 7.02 -26.93 -8.83
C GLU A 202 7.40 -26.69 -7.37
N SER A 203 8.17 -25.63 -7.11
CA SER A 203 8.62 -25.30 -5.76
C SER A 203 7.44 -25.04 -4.82
N LEU A 204 6.39 -24.34 -5.29
CA LEU A 204 5.16 -24.15 -4.54
C LEU A 204 4.43 -25.48 -4.27
N ALA A 205 4.30 -26.33 -5.29
CA ALA A 205 3.64 -27.63 -5.19
C ALA A 205 4.36 -28.61 -4.25
N SER A 206 5.69 -28.49 -4.12
CA SER A 206 6.48 -29.25 -3.16
C SER A 206 6.52 -28.63 -1.75
N GLY A 207 5.77 -27.54 -1.50
CA GLY A 207 5.72 -26.86 -0.20
C GLY A 207 6.88 -25.90 0.08
N GLY A 208 7.68 -25.56 -0.94
CA GLY A 208 8.76 -24.59 -0.88
C GLY A 208 8.27 -23.16 -0.65
N ALA A 209 9.22 -22.25 -0.43
CA ALA A 209 8.94 -20.83 -0.20
C ALA A 209 9.70 -19.92 -1.19
N PRO A 210 9.53 -20.11 -2.52
CA PRO A 210 10.20 -19.27 -3.51
C PRO A 210 9.75 -17.81 -3.38
N ARG A 211 10.67 -16.88 -3.64
CA ARG A 211 10.39 -15.44 -3.66
C ARG A 211 10.67 -14.92 -5.06
N ALA A 212 9.66 -14.35 -5.70
CA ALA A 212 9.76 -13.91 -7.08
C ALA A 212 9.13 -12.52 -7.31
N VAL A 213 9.77 -11.76 -8.18
CA VAL A 213 9.20 -10.57 -8.82
C VAL A 213 8.91 -10.94 -10.26
N TRP A 214 7.63 -10.92 -10.61
CA TRP A 214 7.11 -11.40 -11.86
C TRP A 214 6.65 -10.23 -12.73
N ASN A 215 7.33 -10.06 -13.87
CA ASN A 215 6.91 -9.12 -14.90
C ASN A 215 6.03 -9.87 -15.91
N ALA A 216 4.71 -9.72 -15.76
CA ALA A 216 3.72 -10.40 -16.57
C ALA A 216 3.78 -9.94 -18.03
N LEU A 217 3.62 -10.88 -18.94
CA LEU A 217 3.39 -10.57 -20.35
C LEU A 217 2.05 -9.85 -20.55
N PRO A 218 1.92 -8.98 -21.56
CA PRO A 218 0.64 -8.42 -22.00
C PRO A 218 -0.46 -9.47 -22.18
N GLY A 219 -1.70 -9.01 -22.06
CA GLY A 219 -2.89 -9.82 -22.25
C GLY A 219 -3.53 -10.34 -20.95
N PRO A 220 -4.52 -11.23 -21.08
CA PRO A 220 -5.47 -11.53 -20.01
C PRO A 220 -5.01 -12.62 -19.04
N HIS A 221 -3.93 -13.35 -19.34
CA HIS A 221 -3.57 -14.59 -18.64
C HIS A 221 -3.11 -14.41 -17.18
N TRP A 222 -2.78 -13.19 -16.76
CA TRP A 222 -2.17 -12.95 -15.47
C TRP A 222 -3.01 -13.44 -14.27
N SER A 223 -4.34 -13.36 -14.38
CA SER A 223 -5.25 -13.83 -13.31
C SER A 223 -5.31 -15.35 -13.22
N GLU A 224 -5.23 -16.04 -14.37
CA GLU A 224 -5.09 -17.50 -14.41
C GLU A 224 -3.73 -17.96 -13.87
N GLU A 225 -2.66 -17.22 -14.18
CA GLU A 225 -1.32 -17.49 -13.69
C GLU A 225 -1.26 -17.38 -12.16
N LEU A 226 -1.90 -16.36 -11.57
CA LEU A 226 -2.10 -16.26 -10.12
C LEU A 226 -2.93 -17.43 -9.57
N ALA A 227 -4.03 -17.81 -10.22
CA ALA A 227 -4.87 -18.92 -9.79
C ALA A 227 -4.11 -20.26 -9.81
N ARG A 228 -3.24 -20.50 -10.80
CA ARG A 228 -2.36 -21.67 -10.86
C ARG A 228 -1.30 -21.66 -9.76
N ALA A 229 -0.72 -20.50 -9.42
CA ALA A 229 0.21 -20.39 -8.30
C ALA A 229 -0.47 -20.69 -6.95
N VAL A 230 -1.72 -20.23 -6.77
CA VAL A 230 -2.55 -20.58 -5.62
C VAL A 230 -2.83 -22.09 -5.59
N ALA A 231 -3.28 -22.68 -6.71
CA ALA A 231 -3.55 -24.11 -6.80
C ALA A 231 -2.32 -24.98 -6.50
N ALA A 232 -1.15 -24.60 -7.02
CA ALA A 232 0.12 -25.27 -6.72
C ALA A 232 0.43 -25.22 -5.21
N THR A 233 0.25 -24.06 -4.58
CA THR A 233 0.45 -23.91 -3.13
C THR A 233 -0.51 -24.81 -2.33
N LEU A 234 -1.79 -24.82 -2.70
CA LEU A 234 -2.80 -25.67 -2.05
C LEU A 234 -2.52 -27.17 -2.22
N ALA A 235 -1.95 -27.60 -3.34
CA ALA A 235 -1.58 -28.98 -3.59
C ALA A 235 -0.53 -29.49 -2.58
N SER A 236 0.32 -28.59 -2.05
CA SER A 236 1.26 -28.91 -0.96
C SER A 236 0.61 -28.99 0.44
N GLY A 237 -0.70 -28.74 0.54
CA GLY A 237 -1.43 -28.65 1.80
C GLY A 237 -1.28 -27.31 2.53
N ARG A 238 -0.63 -26.31 1.92
CA ARG A 238 -0.46 -24.95 2.46
C ARG A 238 -1.50 -23.98 1.88
N GLY A 239 -1.87 -22.94 2.63
CA GLY A 239 -2.81 -21.91 2.18
C GLY A 239 -2.18 -20.83 1.30
N ALA A 240 -2.97 -20.01 0.63
CA ALA A 240 -2.48 -18.91 -0.21
C ALA A 240 -3.35 -17.66 -0.08
N LEU A 241 -2.71 -16.50 -0.17
CA LEU A 241 -3.33 -15.18 -0.13
C LEU A 241 -2.89 -14.35 -1.33
N VAL A 242 -3.85 -13.81 -2.08
CA VAL A 242 -3.63 -12.86 -3.18
C VAL A 242 -4.27 -11.51 -2.82
N VAL A 243 -3.47 -10.45 -2.80
CA VAL A 243 -3.92 -9.07 -2.62
C VAL A 243 -3.85 -8.32 -3.92
N VAL A 244 -4.96 -7.70 -4.32
CA VAL A 244 -5.08 -6.93 -5.57
C VAL A 244 -5.56 -5.50 -5.32
N PRO A 245 -5.39 -4.56 -6.26
CA PRO A 245 -5.67 -3.14 -5.99
C PRO A 245 -7.14 -2.84 -5.70
N ASP A 246 -8.07 -3.44 -6.45
CA ASP A 246 -9.48 -3.05 -6.44
C ASP A 246 -10.43 -4.22 -6.71
N GLY A 247 -11.73 -3.97 -6.55
CA GLY A 247 -12.79 -4.96 -6.73
C GLY A 247 -12.84 -5.55 -8.13
N LYS A 248 -12.58 -4.75 -9.18
CA LYS A 248 -12.56 -5.22 -10.58
C LYS A 248 -11.46 -6.27 -10.79
N THR A 249 -10.28 -5.98 -10.26
CA THR A 249 -9.14 -6.89 -10.32
C THR A 249 -9.39 -8.14 -9.46
N ALA A 250 -10.04 -7.98 -8.30
CA ALA A 250 -10.41 -9.08 -7.42
C ALA A 250 -11.40 -10.03 -8.09
N SER A 251 -12.43 -9.52 -8.76
CA SER A 251 -13.40 -10.33 -9.51
C SER A 251 -12.74 -11.14 -10.64
N ARG A 252 -11.70 -10.63 -11.29
CA ARG A 252 -10.97 -11.38 -12.33
C ARG A 252 -10.20 -12.56 -11.76
N VAL A 253 -9.52 -12.35 -10.64
CA VAL A 253 -8.80 -13.42 -9.94
C VAL A 253 -9.78 -14.40 -9.30
N ASP A 254 -10.91 -13.93 -8.79
CA ASP A 254 -12.02 -14.75 -8.26
C ASP A 254 -12.60 -15.69 -9.34
N ALA A 255 -12.86 -15.17 -10.54
CA ALA A 255 -13.29 -15.97 -11.68
C ALA A 255 -12.23 -17.00 -12.10
N ALA A 256 -10.96 -16.60 -12.14
CA ALA A 256 -9.86 -17.51 -12.46
C ALA A 256 -9.68 -18.62 -11.41
N LEU A 257 -9.79 -18.28 -10.12
CA LEU A 257 -9.76 -19.26 -9.02
C LEU A 257 -10.95 -20.21 -9.09
N THR A 258 -12.14 -19.71 -9.40
CA THR A 258 -13.33 -20.54 -9.61
C THR A 258 -13.12 -21.54 -10.75
N ALA A 259 -12.54 -21.08 -11.87
CA ALA A 259 -12.25 -21.94 -13.02
C ALA A 259 -11.21 -23.02 -12.71
N VAL A 260 -10.19 -22.71 -11.89
CA VAL A 260 -9.09 -23.64 -11.58
C VAL A 260 -9.40 -24.57 -10.41
N LEU A 261 -10.07 -24.07 -9.36
CA LEU A 261 -10.32 -24.81 -8.12
C LEU A 261 -11.74 -25.37 -8.03
N GLY A 262 -12.70 -24.80 -8.74
CA GLY A 262 -14.12 -25.04 -8.58
C GLY A 262 -14.79 -24.10 -7.57
N GLU A 263 -16.13 -24.08 -7.57
CA GLU A 263 -16.92 -23.22 -6.69
C GLU A 263 -16.69 -23.50 -5.20
N GLY A 264 -16.70 -22.44 -4.39
CA GLY A 264 -16.63 -22.52 -2.93
C GLY A 264 -15.26 -22.95 -2.36
N ARG A 265 -14.20 -23.00 -3.19
CA ARG A 265 -12.85 -23.40 -2.75
C ARG A 265 -11.92 -22.25 -2.35
N HIS A 266 -12.34 -21.02 -2.57
CA HIS A 266 -11.63 -19.80 -2.18
C HIS A 266 -12.61 -18.75 -1.65
N ALA A 267 -12.09 -17.78 -0.90
CA ALA A 267 -12.85 -16.69 -0.32
C ALA A 267 -12.48 -15.37 -1.01
N LEU A 268 -13.48 -14.56 -1.31
CA LEU A 268 -13.34 -13.21 -1.86
C LEU A 268 -13.56 -12.16 -0.75
N LEU A 269 -12.48 -11.50 -0.33
CA LEU A 269 -12.49 -10.47 0.72
C LEU A 269 -12.40 -9.06 0.12
N THR A 270 -13.56 -8.44 -0.11
CA THR A 270 -13.65 -7.06 -0.63
C THR A 270 -14.47 -6.15 0.28
N ALA A 271 -14.25 -4.84 0.14
CA ALA A 271 -14.99 -3.82 0.87
C ALA A 271 -16.46 -3.69 0.43
N ASP A 272 -16.81 -4.18 -0.76
CA ASP A 272 -18.17 -4.10 -1.31
C ASP A 272 -19.09 -5.20 -0.74
N ALA A 273 -18.50 -6.27 -0.18
CA ALA A 273 -19.28 -7.29 0.51
C ALA A 273 -19.93 -6.72 1.77
N GLY A 274 -21.24 -6.91 1.94
CA GLY A 274 -21.97 -6.48 3.14
C GLY A 274 -21.38 -7.08 4.43
N PRO A 275 -21.56 -6.43 5.60
CA PRO A 275 -20.86 -6.80 6.85
C PRO A 275 -21.02 -8.28 7.25
N GLN A 276 -22.20 -8.85 7.05
CA GLN A 276 -22.46 -10.26 7.35
C GLN A 276 -21.67 -11.21 6.45
N LYS A 277 -21.66 -10.99 5.13
CA LYS A 277 -20.92 -11.83 4.18
C LYS A 277 -19.42 -11.72 4.46
N ARG A 278 -18.91 -10.50 4.63
CA ARG A 278 -17.50 -10.26 4.92
C ARG A 278 -17.01 -10.98 6.17
N TYR A 279 -17.79 -10.92 7.27
CA TYR A 279 -17.44 -11.63 8.50
C TYR A 279 -17.53 -13.15 8.33
N ALA A 280 -18.52 -13.65 7.59
CA ALA A 280 -18.67 -15.09 7.32
C ALA A 280 -17.49 -15.65 6.52
N GLU A 281 -17.08 -14.98 5.43
CA GLU A 281 -15.93 -15.37 4.61
C GLU A 281 -14.63 -15.32 5.43
N TRP A 282 -14.43 -14.24 6.20
CA TRP A 282 -13.27 -14.11 7.06
C TRP A 282 -13.22 -15.21 8.13
N LEU A 283 -14.36 -15.60 8.71
CA LEU A 283 -14.45 -16.72 9.65
C LEU A 283 -14.18 -18.07 8.96
N ALA A 284 -14.67 -18.28 7.74
CA ALA A 284 -14.37 -19.50 6.97
C ALA A 284 -12.86 -19.65 6.74
N VAL A 285 -12.15 -18.55 6.49
CA VAL A 285 -10.68 -18.53 6.41
C VAL A 285 -10.04 -18.81 7.77
N ARG A 286 -10.47 -18.10 8.82
CA ARG A 286 -9.93 -18.24 10.18
C ARG A 286 -10.07 -19.66 10.74
N ARG A 287 -11.22 -20.29 10.47
CA ARG A 287 -11.57 -21.66 10.88
C ARG A 287 -10.95 -22.73 9.98
N GLY A 288 -10.31 -22.35 8.87
CA GLY A 288 -9.59 -23.25 7.98
C GLY A 288 -10.44 -23.95 6.93
N SER A 289 -11.75 -23.70 6.91
CA SER A 289 -12.68 -24.19 5.89
C SER A 289 -12.28 -23.75 4.49
N VAL A 290 -11.67 -22.57 4.37
CA VAL A 290 -11.12 -22.04 3.13
C VAL A 290 -9.68 -21.60 3.37
N ARG A 291 -8.76 -22.04 2.49
CA ARG A 291 -7.33 -21.72 2.59
C ARG A 291 -6.79 -20.92 1.40
N ALA A 292 -7.62 -20.66 0.40
CA ALA A 292 -7.31 -19.77 -0.71
C ALA A 292 -8.09 -18.48 -0.56
N VAL A 293 -7.40 -17.35 -0.57
CA VAL A 293 -8.00 -16.04 -0.39
C VAL A 293 -7.56 -15.13 -1.51
N VAL A 294 -8.52 -14.43 -2.11
CA VAL A 294 -8.28 -13.24 -2.91
C VAL A 294 -9.01 -12.07 -2.27
N GLY A 295 -8.40 -10.90 -2.25
CA GLY A 295 -9.07 -9.71 -1.76
C GLY A 295 -8.35 -8.43 -2.10
N THR A 296 -8.98 -7.30 -1.75
CA THR A 296 -8.35 -5.99 -1.89
C THR A 296 -7.43 -5.71 -0.70
N ARG A 297 -6.90 -4.49 -0.59
CA ARG A 297 -5.94 -4.05 0.44
C ARG A 297 -6.10 -4.69 1.83
N ALA A 298 -7.30 -4.66 2.42
CA ALA A 298 -7.53 -5.16 3.78
C ALA A 298 -7.27 -6.69 3.94
N ALA A 299 -7.32 -7.45 2.84
CA ALA A 299 -7.05 -8.89 2.85
C ALA A 299 -5.58 -9.23 3.18
N MET A 300 -4.66 -8.25 3.19
CA MET A 300 -3.28 -8.44 3.64
C MET A 300 -3.18 -9.07 5.05
N PHE A 301 -4.21 -8.89 5.89
CA PHE A 301 -4.33 -9.45 7.23
C PHE A 301 -5.18 -10.74 7.32
N ALA A 302 -5.65 -11.30 6.20
CA ALA A 302 -6.52 -12.47 6.23
C ALA A 302 -5.87 -13.65 6.97
N PRO A 303 -6.53 -14.30 7.95
CA PRO A 303 -5.92 -15.30 8.84
C PRO A 303 -5.87 -16.69 8.20
N VAL A 304 -5.20 -16.79 7.04
CA VAL A 304 -5.05 -18.04 6.28
C VAL A 304 -4.21 -19.05 7.08
N GLN A 305 -4.76 -20.23 7.34
CA GLN A 305 -4.05 -21.30 8.03
C GLN A 305 -2.96 -21.93 7.16
N ASN A 306 -1.83 -22.30 7.77
CA ASN A 306 -0.66 -22.91 7.11
C ASN A 306 -0.22 -22.15 5.86
N LEU A 307 -0.10 -20.82 5.96
CA LEU A 307 0.17 -19.95 4.82
C LEU A 307 1.44 -20.37 4.06
N GLY A 308 1.29 -20.57 2.75
CA GLY A 308 2.31 -21.03 1.83
C GLY A 308 2.72 -20.03 0.77
N LEU A 309 1.81 -19.14 0.39
CA LEU A 309 2.06 -18.10 -0.59
C LEU A 309 1.34 -16.82 -0.19
N VAL A 310 2.08 -15.72 -0.22
CA VAL A 310 1.50 -14.38 -0.33
C VAL A 310 1.82 -13.82 -1.72
N ALA A 311 0.80 -13.31 -2.39
CA ALA A 311 0.95 -12.67 -3.68
C ALA A 311 0.33 -11.27 -3.67
N ILE A 312 0.97 -10.35 -4.37
CA ILE A 312 0.45 -9.01 -4.63
C ILE A 312 0.46 -8.74 -6.13
N TRP A 313 -0.67 -8.28 -6.65
CA TRP A 313 -0.76 -7.78 -8.02
C TRP A 313 -0.66 -6.26 -8.03
N ASP A 314 0.26 -5.77 -8.85
CA ASP A 314 0.47 -4.37 -9.19
C ASP A 314 0.68 -3.48 -7.97
N ASP A 315 1.79 -3.73 -7.27
CA ASP A 315 2.15 -3.10 -5.99
C ASP A 315 2.31 -1.57 -6.07
N GLY A 316 2.53 -1.03 -7.26
CA GLY A 316 2.55 0.42 -7.52
C GLY A 316 1.17 1.07 -7.60
N ASP A 317 0.07 0.33 -7.41
CA ASP A 317 -1.25 0.95 -7.31
C ASP A 317 -1.49 1.61 -5.95
N GLY A 318 -1.88 2.88 -5.96
CA GLY A 318 -2.18 3.65 -4.75
C GLY A 318 -3.29 3.06 -3.88
N ASN A 319 -4.17 2.20 -4.42
CA ASN A 319 -5.19 1.52 -3.63
C ASN A 319 -4.62 0.54 -2.59
N HIS A 320 -3.36 0.11 -2.75
CA HIS A 320 -2.63 -0.71 -1.77
C HIS A 320 -2.18 0.07 -0.52
N SER A 321 -2.22 1.40 -0.56
CA SER A 321 -1.92 2.25 0.60
C SER A 321 -3.15 2.37 1.51
N GLU A 322 -3.03 2.02 2.79
CA GLU A 322 -4.09 2.25 3.77
C GLU A 322 -4.15 3.73 4.17
N LEU A 323 -5.37 4.24 4.37
CA LEU A 323 -5.63 5.64 4.69
C LEU A 323 -5.76 5.85 6.20
N HIS A 324 -6.24 4.84 6.92
CA HIS A 324 -6.37 4.83 8.37
C HIS A 324 -5.05 4.49 9.05
N ALA A 325 -4.83 5.01 10.25
CA ALA A 325 -3.61 4.77 11.00
C ALA A 325 -3.31 3.26 11.16
N PRO A 326 -2.05 2.83 11.08
CA PRO A 326 -0.84 3.62 10.84
C PRO A 326 -0.47 3.76 9.35
N GLN A 327 -1.46 3.65 8.46
CA GLN A 327 -1.34 3.80 7.01
C GLN A 327 -0.37 2.81 6.34
N PRO A 328 -0.39 1.51 6.69
CA PRO A 328 0.51 0.54 6.08
C PRO A 328 0.25 0.38 4.58
N HIS A 329 1.31 0.01 3.86
CA HIS A 329 1.22 -0.40 2.45
C HIS A 329 1.10 -1.93 2.35
N ALA A 330 0.21 -2.45 1.50
CA ALA A 330 -0.03 -3.89 1.40
C ALA A 330 1.23 -4.71 1.08
N ARG A 331 2.06 -4.24 0.13
CA ARG A 331 3.37 -4.84 -0.18
C ARG A 331 4.21 -5.08 1.07
N ASP A 332 4.36 -4.06 1.91
CA ASP A 332 5.23 -4.11 3.08
C ASP A 332 4.69 -5.06 4.15
N VAL A 333 3.37 -5.09 4.33
CA VAL A 333 2.71 -6.07 5.20
C VAL A 333 2.97 -7.49 4.70
N LEU A 334 2.86 -7.73 3.38
CA LEU A 334 3.12 -9.04 2.80
C LEU A 334 4.61 -9.43 2.83
N LEU A 335 5.53 -8.48 2.73
CA LEU A 335 6.98 -8.71 2.94
C LEU A 335 7.27 -9.13 4.39
N LEU A 336 6.71 -8.42 5.37
CA LEU A 336 6.79 -8.82 6.79
C LEU A 336 6.19 -10.20 7.00
N ARG A 337 5.06 -10.48 6.35
CA ARG A 337 4.35 -11.75 6.44
C ARG A 337 5.14 -12.91 5.82
N ALA A 338 5.77 -12.70 4.68
CA ALA A 338 6.64 -13.71 4.04
C ALA A 338 7.83 -14.10 4.94
N ALA A 339 8.38 -13.13 5.69
CA ALA A 339 9.44 -13.39 6.66
C ALA A 339 8.90 -14.09 7.93
N HIS A 340 7.81 -13.58 8.51
CA HIS A 340 7.21 -14.07 9.74
C HIS A 340 6.64 -15.49 9.60
N ASP A 341 5.84 -15.72 8.55
CA ASP A 341 5.12 -16.97 8.30
C ASP A 341 5.98 -17.97 7.48
N LYS A 342 7.21 -17.58 7.09
CA LYS A 342 8.13 -18.40 6.28
C LYS A 342 7.46 -18.96 5.02
N CYS A 343 6.80 -18.09 4.28
CA CYS A 343 6.04 -18.44 3.09
C CYS A 343 6.64 -17.86 1.81
N ALA A 344 6.20 -18.40 0.67
CA ALA A 344 6.55 -17.89 -0.64
C ALA A 344 6.02 -16.47 -0.84
N PHE A 345 6.70 -15.70 -1.69
CA PHE A 345 6.29 -14.34 -2.04
C PHE A 345 6.26 -14.19 -3.56
N LEU A 346 5.18 -13.61 -4.08
CA LEU A 346 5.04 -13.27 -5.49
C LEU A 346 4.55 -11.83 -5.65
N LEU A 347 5.36 -10.96 -6.24
CA LEU A 347 4.92 -9.64 -6.69
C LEU A 347 4.77 -9.70 -8.20
N GLY A 348 3.54 -9.58 -8.71
CA GLY A 348 3.25 -9.57 -10.14
C GLY A 348 2.82 -8.19 -10.62
N SER A 349 3.31 -7.72 -11.76
CA SER A 349 2.78 -6.56 -12.48
C SER A 349 3.17 -6.65 -13.95
N TRP A 350 2.48 -5.92 -14.83
CA TRP A 350 2.99 -5.69 -16.19
C TRP A 350 4.18 -4.71 -16.19
N SER A 351 4.26 -3.84 -15.18
CA SER A 351 5.37 -2.90 -14.97
C SER A 351 6.38 -3.48 -13.95
N CYS A 352 7.29 -2.63 -13.48
CA CYS A 352 8.21 -2.92 -12.38
C CYS A 352 8.30 -1.66 -11.51
N THR A 353 8.00 -1.76 -10.22
CA THR A 353 8.25 -0.67 -9.27
C THR A 353 9.70 -0.63 -8.86
N VAL A 354 10.15 0.52 -8.35
CA VAL A 354 11.51 0.66 -7.82
C VAL A 354 11.72 -0.27 -6.60
N GLU A 355 10.67 -0.52 -5.82
CA GLU A 355 10.71 -1.53 -4.75
C GLU A 355 10.88 -2.94 -5.28
N ALA A 356 10.15 -3.33 -6.32
CA ALA A 356 10.29 -4.64 -6.92
C ALA A 356 11.70 -4.86 -7.49
N ALA A 357 12.27 -3.83 -8.15
CA ALA A 357 13.66 -3.85 -8.59
C ALA A 357 14.64 -4.06 -7.43
N GLN A 358 14.44 -3.37 -6.30
CA GLN A 358 15.28 -3.50 -5.11
C GLN A 358 15.22 -4.91 -4.50
N LEU A 359 14.04 -5.55 -4.49
CA LEU A 359 13.89 -6.93 -4.00
C LEU A 359 14.71 -7.92 -4.85
N VAL A 360 14.81 -7.67 -6.16
CA VAL A 360 15.63 -8.50 -7.07
C VAL A 360 17.12 -8.18 -6.92
N GLU A 361 17.48 -6.90 -6.93
CA GLU A 361 18.88 -6.46 -6.84
C GLU A 361 19.55 -6.88 -5.54
N SER A 362 18.83 -6.82 -4.42
CA SER A 362 19.29 -7.31 -3.11
C SER A 362 19.39 -8.84 -3.01
N GLY A 363 18.89 -9.58 -4.00
CA GLY A 363 18.80 -11.05 -3.99
C GLY A 363 17.72 -11.61 -3.07
N TRP A 364 16.87 -10.76 -2.47
CA TRP A 364 15.77 -11.20 -1.61
C TRP A 364 14.68 -11.97 -2.40
N ALA A 365 14.45 -11.59 -3.66
CA ALA A 365 13.61 -12.29 -4.63
C ALA A 365 14.37 -12.56 -5.93
N LYS A 366 13.91 -13.53 -6.72
CA LYS A 366 14.41 -13.80 -8.07
C LYS A 366 13.54 -13.13 -9.13
N PRO A 367 14.10 -12.70 -10.27
CA PRO A 367 13.31 -12.22 -11.38
C PRO A 367 12.59 -13.41 -12.04
N LEU A 368 11.31 -13.23 -12.31
CA LEU A 368 10.47 -14.18 -13.04
C LEU A 368 9.98 -13.46 -14.29
N VAL A 369 10.74 -13.57 -15.37
CA VAL A 369 10.54 -12.83 -16.62
C VAL A 369 10.48 -13.78 -17.81
N ALA A 370 9.79 -13.33 -18.85
CA ALA A 370 9.80 -14.01 -20.13
C ALA A 370 11.06 -13.64 -20.90
N ASP A 371 11.47 -14.50 -21.84
CA ASP A 371 12.54 -14.15 -22.76
C ASP A 371 12.12 -13.01 -23.70
N ARG A 372 13.11 -12.46 -24.42
CA ARG A 372 12.88 -11.30 -25.27
C ARG A 372 12.00 -11.61 -26.49
N GLU A 373 11.97 -12.85 -26.96
CA GLU A 373 11.15 -13.27 -28.09
C GLU A 373 9.68 -13.33 -27.70
N GLN A 374 9.36 -13.96 -26.55
CA GLN A 374 8.02 -14.00 -25.98
C GLN A 374 7.48 -12.59 -25.69
N VAL A 375 8.32 -11.69 -25.19
CA VAL A 375 7.94 -10.28 -24.99
C VAL A 375 7.59 -9.61 -26.33
N ARG A 376 8.37 -9.82 -27.39
CA ARG A 376 8.09 -9.23 -28.71
C ARG A 376 6.81 -9.76 -29.34
N ILE A 377 6.47 -11.03 -29.12
CA ILE A 377 5.24 -11.64 -29.61
C ILE A 377 4.03 -11.02 -28.89
N ALA A 378 4.10 -10.91 -27.56
CA ALA A 378 2.97 -10.45 -26.74
C ALA A 378 2.78 -8.92 -26.76
N ALA A 379 3.85 -8.13 -26.88
CA ALA A 379 3.78 -6.68 -26.81
C ALA A 379 3.24 -6.05 -28.12
N PRO A 380 2.46 -4.96 -28.01
CA PRO A 380 2.09 -4.17 -29.19
C PRO A 380 3.30 -3.42 -29.75
N LEU A 381 3.19 -2.98 -31.01
CA LEU A 381 4.16 -2.03 -31.58
C LEU A 381 3.95 -0.65 -30.95
N VAL A 382 4.94 -0.16 -30.20
CA VAL A 382 4.88 1.17 -29.59
C VAL A 382 5.62 2.19 -30.46
N ARG A 383 4.95 3.29 -30.79
CA ARG A 383 5.50 4.43 -31.53
C ARG A 383 5.40 5.71 -30.70
N THR A 384 6.37 6.59 -30.85
CA THR A 384 6.38 7.93 -30.26
C THR A 384 6.25 8.99 -31.34
N VAL A 385 5.81 10.19 -30.95
CA VAL A 385 5.59 11.34 -31.83
C VAL A 385 6.75 12.32 -31.63
N GLY A 386 7.44 12.71 -32.70
CA GLY A 386 8.52 13.71 -32.63
C GLY A 386 8.03 15.14 -32.81
N ASP A 387 8.87 16.13 -32.50
CA ASP A 387 8.55 17.57 -32.60
C ASP A 387 8.12 18.02 -34.01
N THR A 388 8.55 17.28 -35.04
CA THR A 388 8.21 17.56 -36.45
C THR A 388 6.87 16.98 -36.89
N ASP A 389 6.17 16.20 -36.06
CA ASP A 389 4.90 15.53 -36.39
C ASP A 389 3.68 16.45 -36.24
N VAL A 390 3.75 17.62 -36.87
CA VAL A 390 2.64 18.58 -36.91
C VAL A 390 1.47 17.99 -37.71
N ALA A 391 0.25 18.10 -37.16
CA ALA A 391 -0.98 17.72 -37.85
C ALA A 391 -1.13 18.46 -39.18
N ARG A 392 -0.96 17.75 -40.30
CA ARG A 392 -1.11 18.30 -41.65
C ARG A 392 -2.58 18.35 -42.10
N ASP A 393 -3.43 17.50 -41.53
CA ASP A 393 -4.86 17.37 -41.80
C ASP A 393 -5.70 18.29 -40.87
N GLY A 394 -6.74 18.93 -41.43
CA GLY A 394 -7.67 19.78 -40.68
C GLY A 394 -8.49 19.02 -39.63
N ALA A 395 -8.86 17.76 -39.89
CA ALA A 395 -9.59 16.92 -38.94
C ALA A 395 -8.70 16.49 -37.75
N ALA A 396 -7.43 16.19 -38.02
CA ALA A 396 -6.44 15.89 -36.98
C ALA A 396 -6.18 17.11 -36.06
N ARG A 397 -6.12 18.31 -36.64
CA ARG A 397 -6.04 19.58 -35.87
C ARG A 397 -7.27 19.80 -34.99
N ALA A 398 -8.47 19.53 -35.51
CA ALA A 398 -9.72 19.66 -34.76
C ALA A 398 -9.79 18.67 -33.58
N ALA A 399 -9.27 17.44 -33.76
CA ALA A 399 -9.17 16.41 -32.72
C ALA A 399 -7.99 16.59 -31.75
N ARG A 400 -7.11 17.57 -31.98
CA ARG A 400 -5.82 17.74 -31.27
C ARG A 400 -4.94 16.48 -31.28
N LEU A 401 -4.94 15.75 -32.39
CA LEU A 401 -4.10 14.56 -32.56
C LEU A 401 -2.91 14.87 -33.47
N PRO A 402 -1.68 14.48 -33.10
CA PRO A 402 -0.57 14.44 -34.03
C PRO A 402 -0.88 13.56 -35.25
N SER A 403 -0.23 13.84 -36.40
CA SER A 403 -0.50 13.11 -37.66
C SER A 403 -0.40 11.60 -37.50
N LEU A 404 0.61 11.12 -36.76
CA LEU A 404 0.79 9.70 -36.46
C LEU A 404 -0.36 9.11 -35.64
N ALA A 405 -0.79 9.79 -34.57
CA ALA A 405 -1.89 9.32 -33.72
C ALA A 405 -3.21 9.24 -34.50
N TRP A 406 -3.45 10.21 -35.41
CA TRP A 406 -4.61 10.20 -36.31
C TRP A 406 -4.60 9.00 -37.26
N GLN A 407 -3.48 8.74 -37.92
CA GLN A 407 -3.33 7.60 -38.84
C GLN A 407 -3.56 6.27 -38.13
N VAL A 408 -2.91 6.07 -36.98
CA VAL A 408 -3.06 4.83 -36.19
C VAL A 408 -4.50 4.65 -35.69
N ALA A 409 -5.19 5.71 -35.28
CA ALA A 409 -6.60 5.61 -34.91
C ALA A 409 -7.47 5.18 -36.10
N LYS A 410 -7.28 5.80 -37.28
CA LYS A 410 -8.05 5.47 -38.48
C LYS A 410 -7.84 4.02 -38.91
N GLU A 411 -6.59 3.54 -38.91
CA GLU A 411 -6.23 2.15 -39.23
C GLU A 411 -6.65 1.14 -38.17
N GLY A 412 -6.66 1.53 -36.89
CA GLY A 412 -7.18 0.69 -35.80
C GLY A 412 -8.69 0.49 -35.91
N LEU A 413 -9.42 1.55 -36.24
CA LEU A 413 -10.88 1.54 -36.36
C LEU A 413 -11.40 0.68 -37.53
N THR A 414 -10.57 0.28 -38.48
CA THR A 414 -10.98 -0.70 -39.50
C THR A 414 -10.93 -2.14 -38.99
N ARG A 415 -10.30 -2.39 -37.82
CA ARG A 415 -10.02 -3.74 -37.29
C ARG A 415 -10.60 -4.01 -35.90
N GLY A 416 -11.04 -2.98 -35.17
CA GLY A 416 -11.57 -3.14 -33.83
C GLY A 416 -11.63 -1.84 -33.02
N PRO A 417 -11.82 -1.93 -31.70
CA PRO A 417 -11.87 -0.76 -30.84
C PRO A 417 -10.48 -0.12 -30.69
N VAL A 418 -10.46 1.22 -30.55
CA VAL A 418 -9.27 2.02 -30.28
C VAL A 418 -9.39 2.71 -28.94
N LEU A 419 -8.42 2.47 -28.06
CA LEU A 419 -8.34 3.11 -26.74
C LEU A 419 -7.72 4.51 -26.88
N VAL A 420 -8.28 5.51 -26.20
CA VAL A 420 -7.69 6.84 -26.05
C VAL A 420 -7.59 7.15 -24.56
N GLN A 421 -6.38 7.02 -24.00
CA GLN A 421 -6.12 7.34 -22.61
C GLN A 421 -5.84 8.84 -22.47
N VAL A 422 -6.61 9.52 -21.62
CA VAL A 422 -6.49 10.96 -21.36
C VAL A 422 -6.44 11.19 -19.83
N PRO A 423 -5.39 11.82 -19.30
CA PRO A 423 -5.26 12.14 -17.88
C PRO A 423 -6.47 12.90 -17.30
N ARG A 424 -6.75 12.67 -16.01
CA ARG A 424 -7.96 13.17 -15.31
C ARG A 424 -7.99 14.71 -15.24
N ARG A 425 -9.20 15.29 -15.18
CA ARG A 425 -9.40 16.67 -14.68
C ARG A 425 -8.95 16.73 -13.21
N GLY A 426 -7.95 17.55 -12.91
CA GLY A 426 -7.41 17.70 -11.56
C GLY A 426 -5.89 17.59 -11.45
N TYR A 427 -5.19 17.21 -12.53
CA TYR A 427 -3.83 17.71 -12.72
C TYR A 427 -3.95 19.23 -12.75
N VAL A 428 -3.14 19.91 -11.93
CA VAL A 428 -3.15 21.38 -11.79
C VAL A 428 -3.28 21.99 -13.19
N PRO A 429 -4.25 22.89 -13.44
CA PRO A 429 -4.39 23.53 -14.74
C PRO A 429 -3.10 24.27 -15.05
N ARG A 430 -2.27 23.67 -15.88
CA ARG A 430 -1.01 24.28 -16.30
C ARG A 430 -1.31 25.25 -17.41
N LEU A 431 -0.68 26.41 -17.30
CA LEU A 431 -0.82 27.46 -18.27
C LEU A 431 -0.02 27.07 -19.51
N ALA A 432 -0.58 27.35 -20.67
CA ALA A 432 0.11 27.21 -21.95
C ALA A 432 -0.15 28.45 -22.79
N CYS A 433 0.69 28.67 -23.80
CA CYS A 433 0.50 29.71 -24.78
C CYS A 433 -0.91 29.61 -25.40
N GLU A 434 -1.67 30.70 -25.42
CA GLU A 434 -2.99 30.72 -26.05
C GLU A 434 -2.90 30.42 -27.56
N ARG A 435 -1.84 30.95 -28.20
CA ARG A 435 -1.60 30.91 -29.65
C ARG A 435 -1.06 29.57 -30.13
N CYS A 436 0.13 29.17 -29.66
CA CYS A 436 0.83 27.99 -30.18
C CYS A 436 0.71 26.76 -29.26
N ARG A 437 0.11 26.90 -28.07
CA ARG A 437 -0.08 25.84 -27.08
C ARG A 437 1.17 25.32 -26.39
N GLU A 438 2.32 25.95 -26.60
CA GLU A 438 3.55 25.66 -25.84
C GLU A 438 3.32 25.80 -24.32
N PRO A 439 3.66 24.78 -23.51
CA PRO A 439 3.54 24.85 -22.06
C PRO A 439 4.32 26.00 -21.42
N ALA A 440 3.72 26.70 -20.46
CA ALA A 440 4.39 27.77 -19.73
C ALA A 440 5.35 27.20 -18.68
N ARG A 441 6.65 27.49 -18.82
CA ARG A 441 7.74 27.01 -17.95
C ARG A 441 8.46 28.15 -17.24
N CYS A 442 8.94 27.86 -16.03
CA CYS A 442 9.82 28.71 -15.25
C CYS A 442 11.19 28.77 -15.90
N LYS A 443 11.76 29.98 -16.01
CA LYS A 443 13.08 30.19 -16.62
C LYS A 443 14.23 29.61 -15.79
N GLU A 444 14.02 29.40 -14.49
CA GLU A 444 15.06 28.95 -13.55
C GLU A 444 15.16 27.42 -13.48
N CYS A 445 14.04 26.74 -13.17
CA CYS A 445 14.04 25.29 -12.94
C CYS A 445 13.30 24.50 -14.02
N ALA A 446 12.86 25.16 -15.11
CA ALA A 446 11.99 24.59 -16.15
C ALA A 446 10.65 24.04 -15.62
N GLY A 447 10.30 24.33 -14.36
CA GLY A 447 9.06 23.86 -13.74
C GLY A 447 7.82 24.51 -14.37
N PRO A 448 6.66 23.85 -14.29
CA PRO A 448 5.40 24.39 -14.80
C PRO A 448 5.01 25.70 -14.10
N LEU A 449 4.45 26.64 -14.86
CA LEU A 449 3.83 27.83 -14.29
C LEU A 449 2.33 27.60 -14.05
N GLU A 450 1.88 28.10 -12.90
CA GLU A 450 0.47 28.14 -12.50
C GLU A 450 0.11 29.54 -12.01
N ALA A 451 -1.19 29.84 -11.98
CA ALA A 451 -1.75 31.04 -11.38
C ALA A 451 -2.93 30.66 -10.51
N GLN A 452 -3.05 31.28 -9.34
CA GLN A 452 -4.29 31.28 -8.57
C GLN A 452 -5.13 32.46 -9.08
N ASP A 453 -6.29 32.17 -9.68
CA ASP A 453 -7.19 33.15 -10.31
C ASP A 453 -6.44 34.09 -11.29
N ALA A 454 -6.69 35.41 -11.23
CA ALA A 454 -5.99 36.44 -12.02
C ALA A 454 -4.69 36.94 -11.33
N GLY A 455 -4.15 36.16 -10.39
CA GLY A 455 -2.94 36.50 -9.64
C GLY A 455 -1.64 36.28 -10.41
N PRO A 456 -0.49 36.58 -9.77
CA PRO A 456 0.82 36.42 -10.39
C PRO A 456 1.15 34.96 -10.67
N LEU A 457 1.87 34.70 -11.78
CA LEU A 457 2.34 33.37 -12.11
C LEU A 457 3.37 32.93 -11.09
N HIS A 458 3.31 31.67 -10.66
CA HIS A 458 4.35 31.06 -9.85
C HIS A 458 4.74 29.71 -10.42
N CYS A 459 5.99 29.33 -10.20
CA CYS A 459 6.44 27.99 -10.51
C CYS A 459 5.91 27.00 -9.46
N ALA A 460 5.22 25.96 -9.91
CA ALA A 460 4.68 24.94 -9.01
C ALA A 460 5.77 24.03 -8.38
N TRP A 461 7.04 24.19 -8.77
CA TRP A 461 8.16 23.41 -8.25
C TRP A 461 9.00 24.20 -7.26
N CYS A 462 9.49 25.38 -7.65
CA CYS A 462 10.37 26.18 -6.81
C CYS A 462 9.66 27.34 -6.09
N GLY A 463 8.35 27.54 -6.33
CA GLY A 463 7.56 28.62 -5.74
C GLY A 463 7.89 30.03 -6.25
N ARG A 464 8.89 30.17 -7.14
CA ARG A 464 9.31 31.47 -7.67
C ARG A 464 8.19 32.11 -8.50
N THR A 465 7.92 33.38 -8.22
CA THR A 465 7.00 34.21 -9.00
C THR A 465 7.60 34.57 -10.37
N GLU A 466 6.83 34.42 -11.45
CA GLU A 466 7.19 34.81 -12.81
C GLU A 466 6.31 35.98 -13.27
N GLY A 467 6.90 37.18 -13.37
CA GLY A 467 6.15 38.39 -13.74
C GLY A 467 6.05 38.64 -15.24
N GLN A 468 6.93 38.06 -16.06
CA GLN A 468 7.07 38.41 -17.49
C GLN A 468 7.31 37.18 -18.36
N TRP A 469 6.35 36.25 -18.32
CA TRP A 469 6.40 35.08 -19.19
C TRP A 469 6.13 35.46 -20.66
N HIS A 470 6.97 34.95 -21.56
CA HIS A 470 6.77 34.99 -23.00
C HIS A 470 6.94 33.58 -23.54
N CYS A 471 6.10 33.21 -24.51
CA CYS A 471 6.19 31.92 -25.17
C CYS A 471 7.53 31.78 -25.92
N PRO A 472 8.34 30.74 -25.65
CA PRO A 472 9.60 30.54 -26.36
C PRO A 472 9.39 30.24 -27.84
N GLU A 473 8.25 29.65 -28.22
CA GLU A 473 7.97 29.24 -29.60
C GLU A 473 7.38 30.36 -30.49
N CYS A 474 6.56 31.26 -29.92
CA CYS A 474 5.82 32.24 -30.74
C CYS A 474 5.79 33.66 -30.18
N GLY A 475 6.51 33.92 -29.08
CA GLY A 475 6.62 35.23 -28.45
C GLY A 475 5.34 35.77 -27.79
N SER A 476 4.24 35.02 -27.82
CA SER A 476 2.99 35.47 -27.19
C SER A 476 3.12 35.49 -25.67
N PHE A 477 2.58 36.54 -25.05
CA PHE A 477 2.43 36.67 -23.59
C PHE A 477 1.07 36.18 -23.07
N LYS A 478 0.16 35.79 -23.97
CA LYS A 478 -1.18 35.34 -23.59
C LYS A 478 -1.14 33.88 -23.17
N LEU A 479 -1.58 33.65 -21.95
CA LEU A 479 -1.71 32.32 -21.36
C LEU A 479 -3.17 31.90 -21.33
N ARG A 480 -3.38 30.60 -21.51
CA ARG A 480 -4.68 29.96 -21.28
C ARG A 480 -4.50 28.81 -20.29
N ALA A 481 -5.52 28.60 -19.46
CA ALA A 481 -5.65 27.33 -18.77
C ALA A 481 -5.85 26.22 -19.81
N GLN A 482 -4.93 25.25 -19.86
CA GLN A 482 -5.19 23.99 -20.55
C GLN A 482 -6.01 23.09 -19.61
N ILE A 483 -7.33 23.12 -19.78
CA ILE A 483 -8.21 22.09 -19.23
C ILE A 483 -8.38 21.02 -20.31
N VAL A 484 -7.53 20.01 -20.28
CA VAL A 484 -7.75 18.77 -21.03
C VAL A 484 -8.51 17.81 -20.12
N GLY A 485 -9.52 17.13 -20.65
CA GLY A 485 -10.28 16.17 -19.87
C GLY A 485 -11.10 15.28 -20.77
N ALA A 486 -11.27 14.02 -20.34
CA ALA A 486 -11.89 12.94 -21.12
C ALA A 486 -13.20 13.35 -21.84
N ARG A 487 -14.12 14.07 -21.18
CA ARG A 487 -15.38 14.53 -21.81
C ARG A 487 -15.15 15.43 -23.03
N ARG A 488 -14.26 16.42 -22.90
CA ARG A 488 -13.97 17.35 -24.00
C ARG A 488 -13.25 16.63 -25.14
N THR A 489 -12.31 15.74 -24.81
CA THR A 489 -11.63 14.92 -25.81
C THR A 489 -12.63 14.01 -26.54
N ALA A 490 -13.58 13.40 -25.82
CA ALA A 490 -14.64 12.60 -26.43
C ALA A 490 -15.54 13.40 -27.38
N GLU A 491 -15.94 14.62 -27.01
CA GLU A 491 -16.73 15.51 -27.88
C GLU A 491 -15.99 15.88 -29.17
N GLU A 492 -14.70 16.19 -29.08
CA GLU A 492 -13.89 16.56 -30.23
C GLU A 492 -13.57 15.36 -31.12
N LEU A 493 -13.31 14.19 -30.53
CA LEU A 493 -13.17 12.94 -31.27
C LEU A 493 -14.47 12.54 -31.97
N GLY A 494 -15.63 12.71 -31.32
CA GLY A 494 -16.93 12.45 -31.94
C GLY A 494 -17.19 13.34 -33.17
N ARG A 495 -16.73 14.59 -33.14
CA ARG A 495 -16.79 15.49 -34.32
C ARG A 495 -15.82 15.07 -35.42
N ALA A 496 -14.64 14.57 -35.06
CA ALA A 496 -13.63 14.17 -36.02
C ALA A 496 -13.90 12.78 -36.65
N PHE A 497 -14.62 11.91 -35.95
CA PHE A 497 -15.02 10.57 -36.39
C PHE A 497 -16.55 10.39 -36.31
N PRO A 498 -17.34 11.10 -37.14
CA PRO A 498 -18.80 11.18 -37.00
C PRO A 498 -19.55 9.83 -37.16
N SER A 499 -18.92 8.84 -37.80
CA SER A 499 -19.50 7.51 -38.03
C SER A 499 -19.03 6.45 -37.03
N VAL A 500 -18.29 6.84 -35.99
CA VAL A 500 -17.67 5.90 -35.04
C VAL A 500 -18.26 6.13 -33.65
N PRO A 501 -18.80 5.09 -32.99
CA PRO A 501 -19.28 5.20 -31.62
C PRO A 501 -18.16 5.64 -30.67
N VAL A 502 -18.41 6.69 -29.88
CA VAL A 502 -17.49 7.15 -28.82
C VAL A 502 -18.04 6.72 -27.47
N ARG A 503 -17.25 5.96 -26.72
CA ARG A 503 -17.55 5.47 -25.37
C ARG A 503 -16.61 6.14 -24.38
N THR A 504 -17.14 6.58 -23.24
CA THR A 504 -16.35 7.20 -22.17
C THR A 504 -16.29 6.29 -20.95
N SER A 505 -15.10 6.12 -20.37
CA SER A 505 -14.89 5.40 -19.11
C SER A 505 -14.07 6.24 -18.14
N GLY A 506 -14.58 6.50 -16.95
CA GLY A 506 -13.94 7.41 -16.01
C GLY A 506 -14.67 7.52 -14.68
N ARG A 507 -14.52 8.67 -14.00
CA ARG A 507 -15.05 8.87 -12.64
C ARG A 507 -16.57 8.69 -12.53
N GLU A 508 -17.32 9.16 -13.53
CA GLU A 508 -18.79 9.11 -13.52
C GLU A 508 -19.30 7.67 -13.69
N HIS A 509 -18.69 6.94 -14.61
CA HIS A 509 -19.03 5.56 -14.92
C HIS A 509 -17.80 4.86 -15.49
N ILE A 510 -17.43 3.71 -14.89
CA ILE A 510 -16.34 2.86 -15.38
C ILE A 510 -16.96 1.69 -16.13
N LEU A 511 -16.61 1.57 -17.40
CA LEU A 511 -17.00 0.41 -18.20
C LEU A 511 -16.16 -0.80 -17.78
N GLU A 512 -16.80 -1.97 -17.67
CA GLU A 512 -16.10 -3.22 -17.36
C GLU A 512 -15.41 -3.79 -18.60
N SER A 513 -16.18 -3.90 -19.69
CA SER A 513 -15.75 -4.41 -20.99
C SER A 513 -16.30 -3.59 -22.15
N VAL A 514 -15.72 -3.79 -23.34
CA VAL A 514 -16.23 -3.29 -24.62
C VAL A 514 -16.19 -4.40 -25.68
N PRO A 515 -17.14 -4.43 -26.63
CA PRO A 515 -17.18 -5.46 -27.67
C PRO A 515 -16.03 -5.26 -28.67
N ASP A 516 -15.70 -6.34 -29.39
CA ASP A 516 -14.73 -6.30 -30.50
C ASP A 516 -15.35 -5.66 -31.76
N GLN A 517 -15.67 -4.37 -31.67
CA GLN A 517 -16.26 -3.59 -32.76
C GLN A 517 -15.61 -2.21 -32.86
N PRO A 518 -15.50 -1.65 -34.09
CA PRO A 518 -15.00 -0.30 -34.33
C PRO A 518 -15.64 0.73 -33.40
N SER A 519 -14.83 1.31 -32.52
CA SER A 519 -15.25 2.35 -31.59
C SER A 519 -14.06 3.06 -30.98
N LEU A 520 -14.28 4.30 -30.56
CA LEU A 520 -13.32 5.06 -29.77
C LEU A 520 -13.68 4.95 -28.30
N VAL A 521 -12.75 4.46 -27.49
CA VAL A 521 -12.93 4.33 -26.04
C VAL A 521 -12.05 5.35 -25.35
N VAL A 522 -12.65 6.46 -24.89
CA VAL A 522 -11.94 7.52 -24.18
C VAL A 522 -11.94 7.20 -22.70
N SER A 523 -10.76 6.94 -22.14
CA SER A 523 -10.62 6.53 -20.74
C SER A 523 -9.62 7.37 -19.96
N THR A 524 -9.88 7.54 -18.66
CA THR A 524 -8.85 8.07 -17.75
C THR A 524 -7.93 6.96 -17.26
N PRO A 525 -6.64 7.22 -17.00
CA PRO A 525 -5.71 6.22 -16.48
C PRO A 525 -6.28 5.40 -15.32
N GLY A 526 -6.31 4.08 -15.47
CA GLY A 526 -6.85 3.12 -14.51
C GLY A 526 -8.36 2.80 -14.65
N ALA A 527 -9.07 3.42 -15.58
CA ALA A 527 -10.48 3.16 -15.85
C ALA A 527 -10.71 2.45 -17.20
N GLU A 528 -9.66 1.90 -17.82
CA GLU A 528 -9.72 1.23 -19.10
C GLU A 528 -10.59 -0.05 -19.01
N PRO A 529 -11.66 -0.19 -19.81
CA PRO A 529 -12.37 -1.46 -19.93
C PRO A 529 -11.49 -2.48 -20.67
N VAL A 530 -11.78 -3.77 -20.48
CA VAL A 530 -11.19 -4.80 -21.34
C VAL A 530 -11.97 -4.89 -22.64
N ALA A 531 -11.27 -4.87 -23.78
CA ALA A 531 -11.88 -5.18 -25.06
C ALA A 531 -11.91 -6.70 -25.28
N GLU A 532 -13.04 -7.23 -25.72
CA GLU A 532 -13.10 -8.58 -26.29
C GLU A 532 -12.10 -8.66 -27.44
N GLY A 533 -11.23 -9.67 -27.45
CA GLY A 533 -10.14 -9.80 -28.44
C GLY A 533 -9.03 -8.73 -28.36
N GLY A 534 -9.04 -7.85 -27.36
CA GLY A 534 -8.05 -6.78 -27.20
C GLY A 534 -8.24 -5.59 -28.15
N TYR A 535 -7.66 -4.45 -27.79
CA TYR A 535 -7.72 -3.24 -28.61
C TYR A 535 -6.86 -3.37 -29.87
N ALA A 536 -7.35 -2.86 -31.00
CA ALA A 536 -6.58 -2.79 -32.25
C ALA A 536 -5.49 -1.71 -32.18
N ALA A 537 -5.74 -0.63 -31.44
CA ALA A 537 -4.75 0.40 -31.15
C ALA A 537 -5.02 1.14 -29.84
N ALA A 538 -4.01 1.83 -29.30
CA ALA A 538 -4.17 2.79 -28.21
C ALA A 538 -3.42 4.10 -28.46
N LEU A 539 -4.04 5.21 -28.07
CA LEU A 539 -3.44 6.54 -28.04
C LEU A 539 -3.27 6.97 -26.58
N LEU A 540 -2.03 7.19 -26.15
CA LEU A 540 -1.69 7.70 -24.82
C LEU A 540 -1.42 9.20 -24.95
N LEU A 541 -2.42 10.01 -24.64
CA LEU A 541 -2.37 11.45 -24.85
C LEU A 541 -1.87 12.20 -23.61
N ASP A 542 -1.35 13.41 -23.84
CA ASP A 542 -0.95 14.35 -22.80
C ASP A 542 0.07 13.79 -21.79
N GLY A 543 1.04 13.00 -22.24
CA GLY A 543 2.02 12.34 -21.37
C GLY A 543 2.79 13.30 -20.45
N TRP A 544 3.02 14.54 -20.93
CA TRP A 544 3.65 15.62 -20.16
C TRP A 544 2.91 15.96 -18.85
N THR A 545 1.59 15.73 -18.76
CA THR A 545 0.81 16.02 -17.55
C THR A 545 1.13 15.03 -16.42
N MET A 546 1.37 13.77 -16.77
CA MET A 546 1.68 12.71 -15.82
C MET A 546 3.13 12.80 -15.35
N LEU A 547 4.04 13.07 -16.29
CA LEU A 547 5.48 13.19 -16.07
C LEU A 547 5.86 14.48 -15.35
N GLY A 548 5.13 15.58 -15.60
CA GLY A 548 5.44 16.88 -15.02
C GLY A 548 5.02 17.04 -13.56
N ARG A 549 4.42 16.03 -12.91
CA ARG A 549 4.02 16.11 -11.50
C ARG A 549 5.26 16.31 -10.61
N PRO A 550 5.23 17.24 -9.63
CA PRO A 550 6.25 17.31 -8.59
C PRO A 550 6.05 16.15 -7.63
N ASP A 551 6.44 14.95 -8.03
CA ASP A 551 6.35 13.74 -7.22
C ASP A 551 7.48 12.80 -7.64
N LEU A 552 8.19 12.22 -6.68
CA LEU A 552 9.30 11.30 -6.90
C LEU A 552 8.90 10.09 -7.77
N ARG A 553 7.63 9.66 -7.70
CA ARG A 553 7.09 8.53 -8.47
C ARG A 553 6.43 8.97 -9.77
N ALA A 554 6.51 10.24 -10.17
CA ALA A 554 5.80 10.74 -11.34
C ALA A 554 6.11 9.95 -12.63
N ALA A 555 7.39 9.67 -12.87
CA ALA A 555 7.89 8.91 -14.02
C ALA A 555 7.49 7.42 -13.94
N GLU A 556 7.70 6.80 -12.78
CA GLU A 556 7.35 5.40 -12.48
C GLU A 556 5.86 5.13 -12.69
N ASP A 557 5.01 5.98 -12.10
CA ASP A 557 3.55 5.93 -12.25
C ASP A 557 3.11 6.12 -13.71
N ALA A 558 3.75 7.06 -14.43
CA ALA A 558 3.41 7.34 -15.82
C ALA A 558 3.66 6.10 -16.68
N LEU A 559 4.86 5.51 -16.57
CA LEU A 559 5.20 4.28 -17.26
C LEU A 559 4.23 3.15 -16.89
N ARG A 560 3.96 2.95 -15.59
CA ARG A 560 3.04 1.91 -15.11
C ARG A 560 1.66 2.03 -15.75
N ARG A 561 1.07 3.23 -15.77
CA ARG A 561 -0.25 3.49 -16.35
C ARG A 561 -0.27 3.28 -17.87
N TRP A 562 0.82 3.65 -18.55
CA TRP A 562 0.96 3.45 -19.99
C TRP A 562 1.14 1.99 -20.37
N ILE A 563 1.97 1.24 -19.64
CA ILE A 563 2.13 -0.21 -19.82
C ILE A 563 0.81 -0.92 -19.52
N GLY A 564 0.12 -0.56 -18.44
CA GLY A 564 -1.19 -1.12 -18.10
C GLY A 564 -2.20 -0.95 -19.23
N ALA A 565 -2.33 0.25 -19.80
CA ALA A 565 -3.19 0.47 -20.97
C ALA A 565 -2.71 -0.26 -22.23
N SER A 566 -1.40 -0.27 -22.47
CA SER A 566 -0.79 -0.94 -23.62
C SER A 566 -0.93 -2.46 -23.55
N SER A 567 -1.00 -3.03 -22.36
CA SER A 567 -1.20 -4.47 -22.14
C SER A 567 -2.59 -4.97 -22.58
N LEU A 568 -3.54 -4.06 -22.82
CA LEU A 568 -4.88 -4.34 -23.33
C LEU A 568 -4.92 -4.33 -24.87
N VAL A 569 -3.85 -3.88 -25.53
CA VAL A 569 -3.71 -3.86 -26.99
C VAL A 569 -3.21 -5.21 -27.46
N ARG A 570 -3.67 -5.64 -28.64
CA ARG A 570 -3.21 -6.86 -29.30
C ARG A 570 -1.68 -6.86 -29.50
N GLY A 571 -1.09 -8.04 -29.65
CA GLY A 571 0.33 -8.15 -29.97
C GLY A 571 0.68 -7.52 -31.31
N GLN A 572 1.95 -7.19 -31.53
CA GLN A 572 2.42 -6.60 -32.79
C GLN A 572 2.10 -7.49 -34.01
N GLY A 573 2.22 -8.81 -33.87
CA GLY A 573 1.89 -9.79 -34.92
C GLY A 573 0.42 -9.75 -35.36
N ASP A 574 -0.46 -9.35 -34.44
CA ASP A 574 -1.91 -9.19 -34.67
C ASP A 574 -2.28 -7.76 -35.09
N GLY A 575 -1.27 -6.93 -35.41
CA GLY A 575 -1.43 -5.54 -35.84
C GLY A 575 -1.72 -4.54 -34.71
N GLY A 576 -1.49 -4.91 -33.44
CA GLY A 576 -1.67 -4.00 -32.32
C GLY A 576 -0.64 -2.87 -32.31
N THR A 577 -1.11 -1.62 -32.22
CA THR A 577 -0.22 -0.44 -32.23
C THR A 577 -0.58 0.54 -31.12
N VAL A 578 0.44 1.05 -30.41
CA VAL A 578 0.32 2.09 -29.39
C VAL A 578 1.05 3.33 -29.86
N VAL A 579 0.43 4.50 -29.70
CA VAL A 579 1.09 5.79 -29.88
C VAL A 579 1.14 6.51 -28.55
N VAL A 580 2.34 6.87 -28.10
CA VAL A 580 2.56 7.71 -26.91
C VAL A 580 2.89 9.14 -27.32
N VAL A 581 2.09 10.10 -26.85
CA VAL A 581 2.28 11.53 -27.09
C VAL A 581 2.96 12.14 -25.87
N GLY A 582 4.28 12.18 -25.91
CA GLY A 582 5.16 12.77 -24.90
C GLY A 582 6.57 12.94 -25.46
N GLU A 583 7.43 13.67 -24.75
CA GLU A 583 8.82 13.92 -25.15
C GLU A 583 9.56 12.60 -25.46
N PRO A 584 9.95 12.36 -26.72
CA PRO A 584 10.54 11.09 -27.14
C PRO A 584 11.79 10.70 -26.35
N THR A 585 12.58 11.67 -25.92
CA THR A 585 13.85 11.41 -25.22
C THR A 585 13.67 11.03 -23.75
N GLN A 586 12.48 11.19 -23.17
CA GLN A 586 12.25 10.85 -21.77
C GLN A 586 12.29 9.34 -21.52
N ARG A 587 12.89 8.95 -20.39
CA ARG A 587 13.13 7.54 -20.06
C ARG A 587 11.85 6.70 -19.98
N PRO A 588 10.74 7.15 -19.36
CA PRO A 588 9.49 6.40 -19.39
C PRO A 588 8.98 6.12 -20.81
N VAL A 589 9.14 7.07 -21.73
CA VAL A 589 8.74 6.89 -23.15
C VAL A 589 9.62 5.84 -23.80
N GLN A 590 10.95 5.92 -23.63
CA GLN A 590 11.88 4.94 -24.18
C GLN A 590 11.70 3.54 -23.59
N ALA A 591 11.39 3.45 -22.30
CA ALA A 591 11.08 2.19 -21.62
C ALA A 591 9.81 1.54 -22.17
N LEU A 592 8.77 2.34 -22.44
CA LEU A 592 7.55 1.84 -23.09
C LEU A 592 7.84 1.37 -24.51
N VAL A 593 8.58 2.15 -25.30
CA VAL A 593 8.97 1.81 -26.69
C VAL A 593 9.72 0.48 -26.75
N ARG A 594 10.62 0.24 -25.79
CA ARG A 594 11.40 -0.99 -25.70
C ARG A 594 10.68 -2.11 -24.99
N TRP A 595 9.51 -1.88 -24.39
CA TRP A 595 8.89 -2.79 -23.45
C TRP A 595 9.87 -3.27 -22.37
N ASP A 596 10.49 -2.31 -21.68
CA ASP A 596 11.54 -2.54 -20.68
C ASP A 596 11.24 -1.81 -19.35
N PRO A 597 10.19 -2.22 -18.63
CA PRO A 597 9.89 -1.65 -17.31
C PRO A 597 10.97 -1.97 -16.27
N VAL A 598 11.63 -3.13 -16.38
CA VAL A 598 12.66 -3.56 -15.44
C VAL A 598 13.89 -2.67 -15.55
N GLY A 599 14.40 -2.43 -16.77
CA GLY A 599 15.51 -1.53 -17.00
C GLY A 599 15.23 -0.10 -16.54
N HIS A 600 14.00 0.39 -16.71
CA HIS A 600 13.58 1.67 -16.14
C HIS A 600 13.67 1.69 -14.61
N ALA A 601 13.07 0.71 -13.94
CA ALA A 601 13.05 0.63 -12.48
C ALA A 601 14.44 0.49 -11.86
N VAL A 602 15.36 -0.27 -12.49
CA VAL A 602 16.76 -0.41 -12.03
C VAL A 602 17.51 0.91 -12.15
N ARG A 603 17.29 1.68 -13.22
CA ARG A 603 17.92 3.01 -13.36
C ARG A 603 17.38 4.02 -12.35
N GLU A 604 16.07 4.05 -12.15
CA GLU A 604 15.45 4.86 -11.10
C GLU A 604 15.98 4.48 -9.71
N LEU A 605 16.14 3.18 -9.43
CA LEU A 605 16.70 2.69 -8.17
C LEU A 605 18.12 3.20 -7.93
N SER A 606 18.99 3.12 -8.95
CA SER A 606 20.37 3.63 -8.88
C SER A 606 20.40 5.13 -8.53
N GLU A 607 19.58 5.95 -9.20
CA GLU A 607 19.56 7.39 -8.95
C GLU A 607 18.98 7.74 -7.59
N ARG A 608 17.94 7.02 -7.15
CA ARG A 608 17.41 7.18 -5.79
C ARG A 608 18.42 6.72 -4.75
N ALA A 609 19.24 5.70 -5.03
CA ALA A 609 20.32 5.28 -4.14
C ALA A 609 21.37 6.39 -3.97
N GLU A 610 21.82 6.99 -5.08
CA GLU A 610 22.78 8.09 -5.08
C GLU A 610 22.28 9.32 -4.30
N LEU A 611 20.99 9.62 -4.42
CA LEU A 611 20.35 10.77 -3.77
C LEU A 611 19.78 10.47 -2.38
N GLY A 612 19.84 9.22 -1.92
CA GLY A 612 19.30 8.81 -0.62
C GLY A 612 17.77 8.89 -0.52
N PHE A 613 17.04 8.53 -1.58
CA PHE A 613 15.58 8.48 -1.62
C PHE A 613 15.02 7.06 -1.49
N PRO A 614 13.74 6.92 -1.06
CA PRO A 614 13.09 5.61 -1.00
C PRO A 614 13.04 4.92 -2.37
N PRO A 615 13.25 3.60 -2.42
CA PRO A 615 13.17 2.68 -1.28
C PRO A 615 14.51 2.36 -0.61
N VAL A 616 15.61 3.00 -1.02
CA VAL A 616 16.95 2.76 -0.42
C VAL A 616 17.02 3.36 0.97
N SER A 617 16.49 4.57 1.15
CA SER A 617 16.32 5.18 2.46
C SER A 617 14.95 4.88 3.06
N ARG A 618 14.88 4.96 4.39
CA ARG A 618 13.61 4.96 5.14
C ARG A 618 13.24 6.40 5.40
N MET A 619 11.98 6.75 5.15
CA MET A 619 11.54 8.14 5.26
C MET A 619 10.25 8.24 6.08
N ALA A 620 10.11 9.32 6.83
CA ALA A 620 8.91 9.67 7.56
C ALA A 620 8.49 11.09 7.21
N ALA A 621 7.21 11.30 6.93
CA ALA A 621 6.60 12.62 6.87
C ALA A 621 6.03 12.99 8.24
N VAL A 622 6.44 14.15 8.75
CA VAL A 622 5.88 14.79 9.95
C VAL A 622 5.16 16.05 9.48
N SER A 623 3.84 16.10 9.65
CA SER A 623 3.04 17.24 9.23
C SER A 623 2.09 17.73 10.31
N GLY A 624 1.79 19.03 10.29
CA GLY A 624 0.96 19.67 11.30
C GLY A 624 1.11 21.18 11.23
N ARG A 625 0.59 21.90 12.23
CA ARG A 625 0.83 23.33 12.38
C ARG A 625 2.33 23.60 12.60
N PRO A 626 2.90 24.71 12.09
CA PRO A 626 4.33 25.00 12.15
C PRO A 626 4.94 24.81 13.55
N GLU A 627 4.31 25.40 14.57
CA GLU A 627 4.74 25.32 15.96
C GLU A 627 4.74 23.88 16.50
N ALA A 628 3.76 23.08 16.10
CA ALA A 628 3.60 21.71 16.57
C ALA A 628 4.64 20.78 15.91
N VAL A 629 4.95 21.00 14.63
CA VAL A 629 6.00 20.26 13.92
C VAL A 629 7.37 20.58 14.51
N ALA A 630 7.68 21.85 14.76
CA ALA A 630 8.93 22.27 15.37
C ALA A 630 9.12 21.68 16.78
N GLU A 631 8.10 21.79 17.65
CA GLU A 631 8.11 21.22 19.00
C GLU A 631 8.29 19.69 18.96
N PHE A 632 7.59 19.01 18.06
CA PHE A 632 7.66 17.55 17.93
C PHE A 632 9.05 17.08 17.50
N LEU A 633 9.64 17.71 16.48
CA LEU A 633 10.96 17.34 15.98
C LEU A 633 12.06 17.64 17.03
N ALA A 634 11.96 18.75 17.76
CA ALA A 634 12.90 19.06 18.83
C ALA A 634 12.85 18.07 20.01
N GLY A 635 11.68 17.48 20.26
CA GLY A 635 11.49 16.48 21.33
C GLY A 635 11.68 15.03 20.89
N ALA A 636 11.91 14.77 19.60
CA ALA A 636 12.13 13.42 19.08
C ALA A 636 13.62 13.05 19.17
N GLU A 637 13.94 11.97 19.89
CA GLU A 637 15.29 11.39 19.94
C GLU A 637 15.59 10.62 18.64
N LEU A 638 15.81 11.37 17.55
CA LEU A 638 16.07 10.78 16.23
C LEU A 638 17.43 10.06 16.19
N PRO A 639 17.56 9.01 15.36
CA PRO A 639 18.86 8.36 15.10
C PRO A 639 19.94 9.36 14.66
N ALA A 640 21.20 9.11 15.03
CA ALA A 640 22.31 10.01 14.72
C ALA A 640 22.56 10.22 13.21
N ASP A 641 22.12 9.28 12.37
CA ASP A 641 22.18 9.35 10.92
C ASP A 641 20.91 9.94 10.27
N ALA A 642 19.96 10.45 11.07
CA ALA A 642 18.74 11.06 10.57
C ALA A 642 18.98 12.45 9.99
N GLU A 643 18.41 12.68 8.82
CA GLU A 643 18.42 13.98 8.14
C GLU A 643 17.00 14.52 8.05
N VAL A 644 16.81 15.76 8.48
CA VAL A 644 15.52 16.46 8.42
C VAL A 644 15.52 17.43 7.24
N LEU A 645 14.58 17.25 6.32
CA LEU A 645 14.36 18.08 5.13
C LEU A 645 13.10 18.92 5.32
N GLY A 646 13.18 20.23 5.08
CA GLY A 646 12.09 21.18 5.35
C GLY A 646 12.20 21.82 6.74
N PRO A 647 11.09 22.27 7.34
CA PRO A 647 9.70 22.12 6.91
C PRO A 647 9.35 22.96 5.68
N VAL A 648 8.37 22.51 4.91
CA VAL A 648 7.77 23.27 3.79
C VAL A 648 6.26 23.45 3.99
N PRO A 649 5.69 24.62 3.63
CA PRO A 649 4.25 24.83 3.69
C PRO A 649 3.50 23.84 2.79
N LEU A 650 2.42 23.26 3.30
CA LEU A 650 1.47 22.47 2.51
C LEU A 650 0.43 23.40 1.87
N PRO A 651 -0.04 23.11 0.65
CA PRO A 651 -1.13 23.87 0.02
C PRO A 651 -2.37 23.90 0.92
N MET A 652 -2.95 25.09 1.11
CA MET A 652 -4.20 25.22 1.86
C MET A 652 -5.31 24.42 1.17
N THR A 653 -6.06 23.65 1.97
CA THR A 653 -7.17 22.84 1.45
C THR A 653 -8.36 23.75 1.17
N ASP A 654 -8.67 23.93 -0.11
CA ASP A 654 -9.88 24.60 -0.59
C ASP A 654 -11.13 23.77 -0.20
N PRO A 655 -12.14 24.36 0.47
CA PRO A 655 -13.37 23.67 0.85
C PRO A 655 -14.13 23.06 -0.35
N SER A 656 -13.94 23.61 -1.55
CA SER A 656 -14.59 23.14 -2.79
C SER A 656 -13.91 21.95 -3.43
N ARG A 657 -12.70 21.58 -2.97
CA ARG A 657 -11.94 20.43 -3.51
C ARG A 657 -12.12 19.18 -2.64
N PRO A 658 -12.19 17.99 -3.25
CA PRO A 658 -12.18 16.74 -2.48
C PRO A 658 -10.90 16.65 -1.64
N LYS A 659 -11.07 16.38 -0.35
CA LYS A 659 -9.97 16.26 0.63
C LYS A 659 -8.97 15.20 0.17
N ARG A 660 -7.73 15.61 -0.11
CA ARG A 660 -6.64 14.65 -0.37
C ARG A 660 -6.24 13.98 0.95
N THR A 661 -5.96 12.69 0.91
CA THR A 661 -5.34 12.00 2.05
C THR A 661 -4.03 12.70 2.38
N GLY A 662 -3.80 13.02 3.66
CA GLY A 662 -2.62 13.76 4.05
C GLY A 662 -2.78 15.29 4.02
N ALA A 663 -3.84 15.83 3.40
CA ALA A 663 -4.07 17.28 3.33
C ALA A 663 -4.31 17.91 4.71
N ALA A 664 -3.99 19.20 4.79
CA ALA A 664 -4.32 20.05 5.92
C ALA A 664 -5.85 20.10 6.13
N PRO A 665 -6.35 20.24 7.36
CA PRO A 665 -7.72 20.66 7.61
C PRO A 665 -8.07 21.95 6.84
N VAL A 666 -9.35 22.10 6.50
CA VAL A 666 -9.83 23.27 5.76
C VAL A 666 -9.60 24.52 6.61
N GLY A 667 -8.99 25.55 6.02
CA GLY A 667 -8.70 26.82 6.70
C GLY A 667 -7.46 26.81 7.60
N GLU A 668 -6.75 25.68 7.72
CA GLU A 668 -5.49 25.62 8.48
C GLU A 668 -4.26 25.65 7.56
N GLN A 669 -3.22 26.36 8.01
CA GLN A 669 -1.89 26.31 7.41
C GLN A 669 -1.08 25.22 8.10
N TRP A 670 -0.69 24.21 7.34
CA TRP A 670 0.18 23.13 7.81
C TRP A 670 1.52 23.18 7.11
N GLU A 671 2.53 22.65 7.76
CA GLU A 671 3.85 22.39 7.22
C GLU A 671 4.13 20.89 7.23
N ARG A 672 5.09 20.47 6.39
CA ARG A 672 5.61 19.11 6.35
C ARG A 672 7.13 19.13 6.41
N ALA A 673 7.70 18.39 7.35
CA ALA A 673 9.09 17.99 7.34
C ALA A 673 9.21 16.52 6.92
N LEU A 674 10.27 16.18 6.21
CA LEU A 674 10.63 14.80 5.91
C LEU A 674 11.85 14.43 6.75
N VAL A 675 11.79 13.30 7.44
CA VAL A 675 12.94 12.74 8.15
C VAL A 675 13.36 11.48 7.41
N ARG A 676 14.61 11.43 6.94
CA ARG A 676 15.17 10.24 6.29
C ARG A 676 16.34 9.66 7.06
N VAL A 677 16.48 8.35 7.01
CA VAL A 677 17.62 7.60 7.59
C VAL A 677 18.18 6.62 6.57
N ARG A 678 19.43 6.18 6.79
CA ARG A 678 20.09 5.20 5.93
C ARG A 678 19.44 3.82 6.04
N PRO A 679 19.64 2.92 5.06
CA PRO A 679 19.26 1.53 5.20
C PRO A 679 19.76 0.93 6.53
N GLY A 680 18.90 0.20 7.23
CA GLY A 680 19.19 -0.40 8.55
C GLY A 680 18.66 0.41 9.74
N SER A 681 18.58 1.74 9.65
CA SER A 681 18.13 2.61 10.76
C SER A 681 16.60 2.81 10.83
N GLY A 682 15.84 2.18 9.92
CA GLY A 682 14.39 2.38 9.79
C GLY A 682 13.58 2.04 11.05
N ALA A 683 13.94 0.96 11.75
CA ALA A 683 13.26 0.58 12.98
C ALA A 683 13.52 1.59 14.10
N ALA A 684 14.76 2.11 14.20
CA ALA A 684 15.12 3.15 15.15
C ALA A 684 14.36 4.46 14.87
N LEU A 685 14.23 4.85 13.60
CA LEU A 685 13.40 6.01 13.21
C LEU A 685 11.95 5.83 13.65
N ALA A 686 11.33 4.69 13.33
CA ALA A 686 9.94 4.43 13.70
C ALA A 686 9.74 4.41 15.22
N ALA A 687 10.67 3.80 15.97
CA ALA A 687 10.64 3.76 17.43
C ALA A 687 10.77 5.16 18.05
N ALA A 688 11.70 5.98 17.57
CA ALA A 688 11.89 7.36 18.03
C ALA A 688 10.63 8.21 17.82
N LEU A 689 10.04 8.15 16.61
CA LEU A 689 8.82 8.88 16.27
C LEU A 689 7.61 8.39 17.09
N LYS A 690 7.50 7.07 17.30
CA LYS A 690 6.46 6.47 18.15
C LYS A 690 6.57 6.94 19.60
N ALA A 691 7.78 6.93 20.16
CA ALA A 691 8.04 7.38 21.52
C ALA A 691 7.73 8.88 21.70
N ALA A 692 8.17 9.72 20.77
CA ALA A 692 7.88 11.16 20.78
C ALA A 692 6.37 11.44 20.74
N GLN A 693 5.64 10.75 19.85
CA GLN A 693 4.19 10.90 19.74
C GLN A 693 3.45 10.39 20.98
N ALA A 694 3.88 9.27 21.57
CA ALA A 694 3.32 8.76 22.81
C ALA A 694 3.53 9.75 23.98
N GLY A 695 4.72 10.33 24.10
CA GLY A 695 5.04 11.34 25.11
C GLY A 695 4.24 12.63 24.96
N ARG A 696 3.98 13.08 23.71
CA ARG A 696 3.08 14.21 23.43
C ARG A 696 1.65 13.91 23.86
N MET A 697 1.12 12.74 23.49
CA MET A 697 -0.25 12.33 23.84
C MET A 697 -0.45 12.19 25.36
N ALA A 698 0.55 11.72 26.09
CA ALA A 698 0.48 11.55 27.55
C ALA A 698 0.40 12.88 28.31
N ARG A 699 1.02 13.95 27.79
CA ARG A 699 1.05 15.29 28.42
C ARG A 699 -0.25 16.08 28.28
N GLY A 700 -1.30 15.52 27.67
CA GLY A 700 -2.57 16.21 27.47
C GLY A 700 -2.52 17.31 26.39
N ALA A 701 -1.40 17.45 25.67
CA ALA A 701 -1.27 18.32 24.49
C ALA A 701 -2.06 17.80 23.25
N GLY A 702 -3.06 16.95 23.50
CA GLY A 702 -4.00 16.39 22.54
C GLY A 702 -5.39 16.40 23.16
N VAL A 703 -5.95 17.60 23.35
CA VAL A 703 -7.40 17.75 23.53
C VAL A 703 -8.01 17.71 22.13
N SER A 704 -9.03 16.84 21.98
CA SER A 704 -9.76 16.45 20.76
C SER A 704 -8.92 15.90 19.58
N ALA A 705 -9.22 14.66 19.20
CA ALA A 705 -8.62 13.90 18.08
C ALA A 705 -8.91 14.49 16.68
N GLY A 706 -9.03 15.81 16.55
CA GLY A 706 -9.43 16.48 15.31
C GLY A 706 -8.72 17.81 14.99
N GLU A 707 -8.18 18.56 15.96
CA GLU A 707 -8.01 20.02 15.73
C GLU A 707 -6.63 20.64 16.08
N SER A 708 -5.61 19.86 16.49
CA SER A 708 -4.27 20.43 16.76
C SER A 708 -3.12 19.40 16.82
N GLY A 709 -3.16 18.36 15.98
CA GLY A 709 -2.24 17.22 16.05
C GLY A 709 -1.13 17.22 14.99
N VAL A 710 0.07 16.79 15.39
CA VAL A 710 1.11 16.31 14.48
C VAL A 710 0.71 14.94 13.92
N ARG A 711 0.80 14.78 12.60
CA ARG A 711 0.61 13.55 11.84
C ARG A 711 1.95 12.99 11.42
N ILE A 712 2.15 11.70 11.65
CA ILE A 712 3.32 10.95 11.23
C ILE A 712 2.89 9.95 10.17
N ARG A 713 3.65 9.86 9.07
CA ARG A 713 3.46 8.84 8.04
C ARG A 713 4.81 8.26 7.66
N ILE A 714 5.01 6.98 7.93
CA ILE A 714 6.21 6.24 7.52
C ILE A 714 6.07 5.81 6.06
N ASP A 715 7.16 5.94 5.30
CA ASP A 715 7.29 5.69 3.86
C ASP A 715 6.13 6.29 3.04
N PRO A 716 5.95 7.63 3.08
CA PRO A 716 4.89 8.25 2.30
C PRO A 716 5.07 7.92 0.81
N PRO A 717 4.02 7.46 0.11
CA PRO A 717 4.06 7.21 -1.33
C PRO A 717 4.16 8.53 -2.13
N ASP A 718 3.74 9.64 -1.55
CA ASP A 718 3.73 11.00 -2.09
C ASP A 718 4.91 11.82 -1.52
N ILE A 719 6.03 11.79 -2.24
CA ILE A 719 7.24 12.57 -1.93
C ILE A 719 7.40 13.62 -3.02
N GLY A 720 6.87 14.82 -2.76
CA GLY A 720 6.88 15.95 -3.69
C GLY A 720 5.88 17.04 -3.31
#